data_AF-A0A6B1FXR2-F1
#
_entry.id   AF-A0A6B1FXR2-F1
#
_cell.length_a   1.000
_cell.length_b   1.000
_cell.length_c   1.000
_cell.angle_alpha   90.00
_cell.angle_beta   90.00
_cell.angle_gamma   90.00
#
_symmetry.space_group_name_H-M   'P 1'
#
loop_
_entity.id
_entity.type
_entity.pdbx_description
1 polymer ?
#
loop_
_entity_poly.entity_id
_entity_poly.type
_entity_poly.pdbx_seq_one_letter_code
_entity_poly.pdbx_strand_id
1 'polypeptide(L)'
;MRSQTVILTHELADFDALASLLGGALLFPQALPVLPWKLKRNVQAFLSLYSNQFPFVDPRHLPRGSVELAIVVDTRRFNAVKGMGEDCRHLVIDHHSATEPLPSGWEVWQDSLGPHTTGANATLLVERLMQQNSGLSPFQATLLALGIYEDTGSLLYPSTTHRDLRCAAWLVEQGARLDVMRRFLNFPPTDAQNELSMQLTEYAEHVTVAGQNVVIASADAPDYDDELSGLAHRLNDLFNADALFIVVNLKDHVQVVARSNTDAINVGLVTELLGGGGHRRAAAALLEGTTLADVRERIGSLLQEHAGSQATVAEIMSRGRPRTLDDEMSVAAAMALMQRYGHEGFPVLHRGNGGPDRLVGILTRREADRTLGHRLGKLPVHKVMRQGDYTVREDAPISTLHKLMIDSGWGQIPVLDAEGEMVGIVTRTDLLKLWGEEREASPRVPDVSRELGEILSERQHRLLWLVGETATEMGHAVYIVGGFVRDLLLGSFDGANGAGFLDMDLVVEGDAIELAARIQSRCGGRVVSHARFGTAKWILDEPDFPLTCPDVAASVEGRDQGKLPSHLDFVTARTEFYTEPTVLPTVEQGSIKLDLHRRDFTVNTLAVALTPDRWGDLLDFYGGLSDLRTGIVRVLHSLSFVDDPTRILRAVRYEQRFRFQIDARTQEHLLDAAPLLGRVTAARIRQELDRIFQEERPEDTVQRLDELGILSRIHPALRAGGSFADRCAS
;
A
#
# COMPACT_ATOMS: atom_id res chain seq x y z
N MET A 1 42.04 -31.37 -23.01
CA MET A 1 41.05 -30.62 -23.81
C MET A 1 40.82 -29.30 -23.13
N ARG A 2 40.63 -28.18 -23.84
CA ARG A 2 40.33 -26.90 -23.18
C ARG A 2 38.91 -26.99 -22.63
N SER A 3 38.79 -26.81 -21.31
CA SER A 3 37.51 -26.66 -20.62
C SER A 3 36.92 -25.28 -20.96
N GLN A 4 35.61 -25.20 -21.15
CA GLN A 4 34.92 -23.98 -21.58
C GLN A 4 33.69 -23.72 -20.72
N THR A 5 33.37 -22.43 -20.53
CA THR A 5 32.12 -21.96 -19.95
C THR A 5 31.23 -21.44 -21.08
N VAL A 6 29.97 -21.82 -21.08
CA VAL A 6 28.98 -21.39 -22.08
C VAL A 6 27.82 -20.68 -21.39
N ILE A 7 27.18 -19.75 -22.10
CA ILE A 7 25.95 -19.08 -21.67
C ILE A 7 24.84 -19.51 -22.63
N LEU A 8 23.75 -20.02 -22.08
CA LEU A 8 22.64 -20.65 -22.81
C LEU A 8 21.31 -20.03 -22.38
N THR A 9 20.34 -20.05 -23.27
CA THR A 9 18.95 -19.60 -23.03
C THR A 9 17.97 -20.54 -23.73
N HIS A 10 16.68 -20.22 -23.70
CA HIS A 10 15.62 -21.05 -24.27
C HIS A 10 15.49 -20.91 -25.81
N GLU A 11 14.80 -21.86 -26.43
CA GLU A 11 14.40 -21.77 -27.84
C GLU A 11 13.29 -20.73 -28.04
N LEU A 12 13.19 -20.16 -29.24
CA LEU A 12 12.30 -19.02 -29.51
C LEU A 12 12.59 -17.83 -28.60
N ALA A 13 13.88 -17.56 -28.36
CA ALA A 13 14.34 -16.44 -27.54
C ALA A 13 13.80 -15.09 -28.05
N ASP A 14 13.27 -14.30 -27.12
CA ASP A 14 12.93 -12.87 -27.23
C ASP A 14 14.15 -12.00 -26.92
N PHE A 15 13.94 -10.69 -26.85
CA PHE A 15 14.96 -9.75 -26.45
C PHE A 15 15.35 -9.89 -24.99
N ASP A 16 14.52 -10.37 -24.06
CA ASP A 16 14.98 -10.59 -22.68
C ASP A 16 16.02 -11.71 -22.63
N ALA A 17 15.73 -12.84 -23.27
CA ALA A 17 16.69 -13.93 -23.44
C ALA A 17 17.97 -13.50 -24.16
N LEU A 18 17.87 -12.76 -25.27
CA LEU A 18 19.04 -12.27 -26.01
C LEU A 18 19.83 -11.21 -25.24
N ALA A 19 19.15 -10.28 -24.56
CA ALA A 19 19.76 -9.30 -23.69
C ALA A 19 20.47 -9.98 -22.53
N SER A 20 19.88 -11.04 -22.00
CA SER A 20 20.42 -11.82 -20.91
C SER A 20 21.69 -12.59 -21.32
N LEU A 21 21.73 -13.12 -22.55
CA LEU A 21 22.97 -13.67 -23.11
C LEU A 21 24.09 -12.63 -23.18
N LEU A 22 23.77 -11.40 -23.61
CA LEU A 22 24.74 -10.31 -23.64
C LEU A 22 25.18 -9.89 -22.22
N GLY A 23 24.24 -9.70 -21.30
CA GLY A 23 24.53 -9.32 -19.92
C GLY A 23 25.41 -10.35 -19.23
N GLY A 24 25.13 -11.64 -19.44
CA GLY A 24 26.00 -12.72 -19.00
C GLY A 24 27.40 -12.65 -19.61
N ALA A 25 27.53 -12.41 -20.93
CA ALA A 25 28.82 -12.31 -21.59
C ALA A 25 29.67 -11.13 -21.09
N LEU A 26 29.02 -10.03 -20.71
CA LEU A 26 29.67 -8.85 -20.13
C LEU A 26 30.15 -9.10 -18.69
N LEU A 27 29.35 -9.83 -17.89
CA LEU A 27 29.71 -10.19 -16.51
C LEU A 27 30.74 -11.33 -16.43
N PHE A 28 30.73 -12.24 -17.42
CA PHE A 28 31.62 -13.39 -17.52
C PHE A 28 32.41 -13.36 -18.84
N PRO A 29 33.45 -12.52 -18.99
CA PRO A 29 34.13 -12.28 -20.27
C PRO A 29 34.79 -13.50 -20.92
N GLN A 30 34.99 -14.59 -20.18
CA GLN A 30 35.57 -15.85 -20.67
C GLN A 30 34.50 -16.86 -21.11
N ALA A 31 33.22 -16.59 -20.84
CA ALA A 31 32.13 -17.46 -21.22
C ALA A 31 31.67 -17.17 -22.66
N LEU A 32 31.27 -18.21 -23.38
CA LEU A 32 30.80 -18.11 -24.76
C LEU A 32 29.27 -18.01 -24.79
N PRO A 33 28.67 -16.88 -25.20
CA PRO A 33 27.22 -16.76 -25.33
C PRO A 33 26.74 -17.43 -26.62
N VAL A 34 26.07 -18.56 -26.49
CA VAL A 34 25.64 -19.38 -27.63
C VAL A 34 24.20 -19.04 -27.98
N LEU A 35 23.94 -18.71 -29.24
CA LEU A 35 22.58 -18.44 -29.72
C LEU A 35 21.74 -19.75 -29.71
N PRO A 36 20.44 -19.69 -29.41
CA PRO A 36 19.55 -20.83 -29.61
C PRO A 36 19.36 -21.14 -31.09
N TRP A 37 18.79 -22.31 -31.41
CA TRP A 37 18.54 -22.70 -32.80
C TRP A 37 17.43 -21.89 -33.45
N LYS A 38 16.42 -21.50 -32.67
CA LYS A 38 15.29 -20.70 -33.09
C LYS A 38 15.22 -19.41 -32.27
N LEU A 39 15.02 -18.30 -32.96
CA LEU A 39 14.84 -16.95 -32.40
C LEU A 39 13.45 -16.43 -32.80
N LYS A 40 12.86 -15.53 -32.00
CA LYS A 40 11.69 -14.78 -32.46
C LYS A 40 12.02 -13.91 -33.67
N ARG A 41 11.03 -13.60 -34.51
CA ARG A 41 11.21 -12.89 -35.79
C ARG A 41 11.80 -11.49 -35.62
N ASN A 42 11.34 -10.76 -34.61
CA ASN A 42 11.86 -9.43 -34.25
C ASN A 42 13.34 -9.50 -33.86
N VAL A 43 13.73 -10.50 -33.05
CA VAL A 43 15.12 -10.74 -32.62
C VAL A 43 16.00 -11.17 -33.80
N GLN A 44 15.52 -12.06 -34.66
CA GLN A 44 16.24 -12.49 -35.87
C GLN A 44 16.48 -11.31 -36.82
N ALA A 45 15.48 -10.45 -37.01
CA ALA A 45 15.59 -9.24 -37.82
C ALA A 45 16.60 -8.25 -37.22
N PHE A 46 16.63 -8.11 -35.89
CA PHE A 46 17.62 -7.29 -35.19
C PHE A 46 19.05 -7.81 -35.40
N LEU A 47 19.28 -9.10 -35.16
CA LEU A 47 20.60 -9.71 -35.35
C LEU A 47 21.06 -9.68 -36.82
N SER A 48 20.15 -9.76 -37.78
CA SER A 48 20.49 -9.63 -39.20
C SER A 48 21.13 -8.29 -39.55
N LEU A 49 20.82 -7.23 -38.79
CA LEU A 49 21.39 -5.89 -38.98
C LEU A 49 22.60 -5.62 -38.07
N TYR A 50 22.62 -6.18 -36.86
CA TYR A 50 23.56 -5.78 -35.80
C TYR A 50 24.43 -6.90 -35.23
N SER A 51 24.37 -8.13 -35.75
CA SER A 51 25.10 -9.30 -35.21
C SER A 51 26.58 -9.05 -34.94
N ASN A 52 27.27 -8.34 -35.83
CA ASN A 52 28.70 -8.02 -35.71
C ASN A 52 29.06 -7.12 -34.51
N GLN A 53 28.08 -6.54 -33.81
CA GLN A 53 28.28 -5.72 -32.62
C GLN A 53 28.28 -6.54 -31.33
N PHE A 54 27.97 -7.84 -31.40
CA PHE A 54 27.77 -8.69 -30.23
C PHE A 54 28.66 -9.95 -30.28
N PRO A 55 29.11 -10.48 -29.13
CA PRO A 55 30.02 -11.61 -29.06
C PRO A 55 29.34 -12.98 -29.24
N PHE A 56 28.17 -13.02 -29.88
CA PHE A 56 27.34 -14.22 -29.99
C PHE A 56 27.97 -15.29 -30.87
N VAL A 57 27.84 -16.56 -30.44
CA VAL A 57 28.38 -17.73 -31.14
C VAL A 57 27.23 -18.57 -31.69
N ASP A 58 27.29 -18.90 -32.98
CA ASP A 58 26.38 -19.86 -33.59
C ASP A 58 26.69 -21.29 -33.05
N PRO A 59 25.68 -22.07 -32.61
CA PRO A 59 25.87 -23.43 -32.11
C PRO A 59 26.74 -24.33 -33.00
N ARG A 60 26.66 -24.16 -34.32
CA ARG A 60 27.41 -24.96 -35.31
C ARG A 60 28.90 -24.65 -35.31
N HIS A 61 29.28 -23.48 -34.83
CA HIS A 61 30.65 -23.00 -34.77
C HIS A 61 31.27 -23.09 -33.36
N LEU A 62 30.57 -23.74 -32.41
CA LEU A 62 31.10 -23.91 -31.05
C LEU A 62 32.43 -24.68 -31.07
N PRO A 63 33.50 -24.18 -30.40
CA PRO A 63 34.81 -24.83 -30.40
C PRO A 63 34.76 -26.24 -29.82
N ARG A 64 35.57 -27.17 -30.35
CA ARG A 64 35.67 -28.53 -29.80
C ARG A 64 36.30 -28.49 -28.39
N GLY A 65 35.60 -29.02 -27.40
CA GLY A 65 36.06 -29.09 -26.00
C GLY A 65 34.98 -29.68 -25.09
N SER A 66 35.30 -29.83 -23.81
CA SER A 66 34.33 -30.14 -22.76
C SER A 66 33.79 -28.84 -22.16
N VAL A 67 32.49 -28.81 -21.87
CA VAL A 67 31.84 -27.72 -21.14
C VAL A 67 31.89 -28.06 -19.65
N GLU A 68 32.50 -27.20 -18.85
CA GLU A 68 32.59 -27.38 -17.39
C GLU A 68 31.50 -26.63 -16.63
N LEU A 69 31.07 -25.49 -17.17
CA LEU A 69 30.02 -24.67 -16.58
C LEU A 69 29.07 -24.15 -17.67
N ALA A 70 27.78 -24.38 -17.48
CA ALA A 70 26.71 -23.78 -18.26
C ALA A 70 26.01 -22.71 -17.41
N ILE A 71 26.08 -21.46 -17.84
CA ILE A 71 25.31 -20.35 -17.26
C ILE A 71 24.00 -20.26 -18.04
N VAL A 72 22.89 -20.59 -17.40
CA VAL A 72 21.56 -20.64 -18.01
C VAL A 72 20.83 -19.35 -17.64
N VAL A 73 20.45 -18.56 -18.65
CA VAL A 73 19.83 -17.25 -18.46
C VAL A 73 18.41 -17.22 -19.00
N ASP A 74 17.52 -16.56 -18.27
CA ASP A 74 16.12 -16.33 -18.65
C ASP A 74 15.30 -17.63 -18.88
N THR A 75 15.78 -18.73 -18.30
CA THR A 75 15.10 -20.01 -18.40
C THR A 75 15.65 -21.02 -17.40
N ARG A 76 14.91 -22.11 -17.24
CA ARG A 76 15.36 -23.36 -16.60
C ARG A 76 15.41 -24.54 -17.57
N ARG A 77 14.97 -24.34 -18.82
CA ARG A 77 14.95 -25.35 -19.88
C ARG A 77 15.75 -24.86 -21.07
N PHE A 78 16.75 -25.63 -21.48
CA PHE A 78 17.61 -25.28 -22.61
C PHE A 78 18.03 -26.53 -23.39
N ASN A 79 18.51 -26.33 -24.61
CA ASN A 79 19.03 -27.42 -25.43
C ASN A 79 20.51 -27.65 -25.13
N ALA A 80 20.86 -28.89 -24.81
CA ALA A 80 22.25 -29.29 -24.59
C ALA A 80 23.11 -29.01 -25.84
N VAL A 81 24.29 -28.44 -25.62
CA VAL A 81 25.25 -28.14 -26.68
C VAL A 81 26.39 -29.16 -26.73
N LYS A 82 27.08 -29.20 -27.86
CA LYS A 82 28.19 -30.13 -28.08
C LYS A 82 29.30 -29.90 -27.05
N GLY A 83 29.69 -30.98 -26.35
CA GLY A 83 30.74 -30.94 -25.32
C GLY A 83 30.21 -30.88 -23.89
N MET A 84 28.90 -30.76 -23.71
CA MET A 84 28.24 -30.81 -22.40
C MET A 84 28.01 -32.27 -21.98
N GLY A 85 28.63 -32.69 -20.88
CA GLY A 85 28.46 -34.02 -20.28
C GLY A 85 27.75 -33.96 -18.93
N GLU A 86 27.58 -35.11 -18.26
CA GLU A 86 26.89 -35.21 -16.96
C GLU A 86 27.59 -34.43 -15.84
N ASP A 87 28.92 -34.28 -15.91
CA ASP A 87 29.71 -33.54 -14.91
C ASP A 87 29.66 -32.00 -15.08
N CYS A 88 28.89 -31.49 -16.04
CA CYS A 88 28.76 -30.05 -16.27
C CYS A 88 28.04 -29.38 -15.10
N ARG A 89 28.65 -28.34 -14.53
CA ARG A 89 28.01 -27.48 -13.52
C ARG A 89 27.01 -26.55 -14.19
N HIS A 90 25.98 -26.17 -13.45
CA HIS A 90 24.92 -25.29 -13.95
C HIS A 90 24.71 -24.12 -12.99
N LEU A 91 24.72 -22.90 -13.52
CA LEU A 91 24.37 -21.68 -12.80
C LEU A 91 23.15 -21.05 -13.48
N VAL A 92 22.04 -20.92 -12.76
CA VAL A 92 20.80 -20.34 -13.28
C VAL A 92 20.68 -18.87 -12.88
N ILE A 93 20.38 -18.02 -13.86
CA ILE A 93 20.05 -16.60 -13.71
C ILE A 93 18.66 -16.40 -14.31
N ASP A 94 17.66 -16.32 -13.44
CA ASP A 94 16.25 -16.28 -13.84
C ASP A 94 15.46 -15.41 -12.85
N HIS A 95 14.54 -14.60 -13.36
CA HIS A 95 13.67 -13.73 -12.56
C HIS A 95 12.33 -14.37 -12.17
N HIS A 96 11.99 -15.55 -12.71
CA HIS A 96 10.73 -16.22 -12.41
C HIS A 96 10.72 -16.84 -10.99
N SER A 97 9.68 -16.52 -10.20
CA SER A 97 9.42 -17.14 -8.91
C SER A 97 9.24 -18.67 -9.06
N ALA A 98 10.16 -19.45 -8.49
CA ALA A 98 10.16 -20.91 -8.62
C ALA A 98 8.93 -21.56 -7.97
N THR A 99 8.10 -22.27 -8.76
CA THR A 99 7.17 -23.30 -8.24
C THR A 99 7.80 -24.70 -8.26
N GLU A 100 8.76 -24.97 -9.14
CA GLU A 100 9.45 -26.26 -9.25
C GLU A 100 10.88 -26.20 -8.66
N PRO A 101 11.29 -27.21 -7.88
CA PRO A 101 12.66 -27.32 -7.36
C PRO A 101 13.66 -27.63 -8.49
N LEU A 102 14.83 -27.03 -8.42
CA LEU A 102 15.90 -27.28 -9.39
C LEU A 102 16.53 -28.67 -9.21
N PRO A 103 17.12 -29.27 -10.27
CA PRO A 103 17.86 -30.51 -10.16
C PRO A 103 19.01 -30.40 -9.14
N SER A 104 19.32 -31.52 -8.47
CA SER A 104 20.40 -31.59 -7.49
C SER A 104 21.75 -31.17 -8.11
N GLY A 105 22.45 -30.25 -7.46
CA GLY A 105 23.76 -29.74 -7.91
C GLY A 105 23.72 -28.49 -8.80
N TRP A 106 22.53 -27.97 -9.12
CA TRP A 106 22.40 -26.68 -9.82
C TRP A 106 22.48 -25.51 -8.85
N GLU A 107 23.28 -24.50 -9.21
CA GLU A 107 23.42 -23.27 -8.45
C GLU A 107 22.44 -22.22 -9.00
N VAL A 108 21.81 -21.43 -8.12
CA VAL A 108 21.03 -20.25 -8.51
C VAL A 108 21.85 -19.02 -8.18
N TRP A 109 21.88 -18.06 -9.09
CA TRP A 109 22.52 -16.79 -8.82
C TRP A 109 21.73 -16.03 -7.76
N GLN A 110 22.23 -16.03 -6.53
CA GLN A 110 21.67 -15.26 -5.42
C GLN A 110 22.26 -13.85 -5.42
N ASP A 111 21.41 -12.84 -5.54
CA ASP A 111 21.80 -11.44 -5.34
C ASP A 111 21.61 -11.02 -3.87
N SER A 112 22.48 -10.12 -3.43
CA SER A 112 22.47 -9.42 -2.14
C SER A 112 21.24 -8.52 -1.89
N LEU A 113 20.42 -8.25 -2.93
CA LEU A 113 19.27 -7.34 -2.88
C LEU A 113 17.91 -8.02 -2.58
N GLY A 114 17.91 -9.28 -2.14
CA GLY A 114 16.69 -10.00 -1.77
C GLY A 114 16.01 -10.75 -2.92
N PRO A 115 14.82 -11.34 -2.71
CA PRO A 115 14.21 -12.28 -3.66
C PRO A 115 13.93 -11.66 -5.03
N HIS A 116 13.99 -12.51 -6.06
CA HIS A 116 13.85 -12.21 -7.50
C HIS A 116 12.48 -11.60 -7.86
N THR A 117 12.32 -10.30 -7.69
CA THR A 117 11.14 -9.57 -8.17
C THR A 117 11.58 -8.43 -9.09
N THR A 118 11.84 -8.76 -10.36
CA THR A 118 12.05 -7.81 -11.44
C THR A 118 11.13 -8.15 -12.59
N GLY A 119 10.75 -7.16 -13.40
CA GLY A 119 9.89 -7.35 -14.55
C GLY A 119 10.56 -8.09 -15.71
N ALA A 120 11.90 -8.09 -15.76
CA ALA A 120 12.72 -8.80 -16.75
C ALA A 120 13.96 -9.44 -16.10
N ASN A 121 14.50 -10.49 -16.70
CA ASN A 121 15.77 -11.11 -16.30
C ASN A 121 16.97 -10.21 -16.65
N ALA A 122 16.91 -9.48 -17.76
CA ALA A 122 17.91 -8.50 -18.16
C ALA A 122 18.15 -7.45 -17.05
N THR A 123 17.13 -7.09 -16.28
CA THR A 123 17.25 -6.16 -15.15
C THR A 123 18.28 -6.63 -14.12
N LEU A 124 18.28 -7.92 -13.77
CA LEU A 124 19.22 -8.50 -12.80
C LEU A 124 20.68 -8.36 -13.26
N LEU A 125 20.92 -8.61 -14.54
CA LEU A 125 22.24 -8.51 -15.14
C LEU A 125 22.70 -7.06 -15.25
N VAL A 126 21.81 -6.15 -15.63
CA VAL A 126 22.10 -4.71 -15.75
C VAL A 126 22.43 -4.10 -14.40
N GLU A 127 21.70 -4.43 -13.33
CA GLU A 127 22.03 -3.93 -11.97
C GLU A 127 23.45 -4.32 -11.57
N ARG A 128 23.88 -5.54 -11.92
CA ARG A 128 25.25 -5.98 -11.62
C ARG A 128 26.29 -5.23 -12.46
N LEU A 129 26.00 -4.94 -13.73
CA LEU A 129 26.85 -4.12 -14.58
C LEU A 129 26.97 -2.68 -14.06
N MET A 130 25.87 -2.10 -13.55
CA MET A 130 25.85 -0.79 -12.91
C MET A 130 26.78 -0.75 -11.69
N GLN A 131 26.73 -1.76 -10.84
CA GLN A 131 27.58 -1.86 -9.64
C GLN A 131 29.08 -1.99 -9.98
N GLN A 132 29.41 -2.64 -11.10
CA GLN A 132 30.79 -2.76 -11.60
C GLN A 132 31.26 -1.50 -12.35
N ASN A 133 30.37 -0.52 -12.56
CA ASN A 133 30.61 0.68 -13.37
C ASN A 133 31.15 0.34 -14.77
N SER A 134 30.59 -0.70 -15.38
CA SER A 134 31.00 -1.20 -16.69
C SER A 134 30.52 -0.23 -17.78
N GLY A 135 31.44 0.32 -18.58
CA GLY A 135 31.10 1.14 -19.73
C GLY A 135 30.48 0.30 -20.85
N LEU A 136 29.31 0.68 -21.34
CA LEU A 136 28.61 -0.01 -22.42
C LEU A 136 28.73 0.74 -23.74
N SER A 137 28.80 0.01 -24.86
CA SER A 137 28.60 0.61 -26.17
C SER A 137 27.11 0.95 -26.38
N PRO A 138 26.78 1.94 -27.24
CA PRO A 138 25.39 2.24 -27.57
C PRO A 138 24.59 1.01 -28.06
N PHE A 139 25.24 0.08 -28.78
CA PHE A 139 24.60 -1.16 -29.25
C PHE A 139 24.29 -2.12 -28.10
N GLN A 140 25.23 -2.26 -27.15
CA GLN A 140 25.05 -3.09 -25.95
C GLN A 140 23.94 -2.52 -25.06
N ALA A 141 23.98 -1.22 -24.80
CA ALA A 141 22.95 -0.53 -24.02
C ALA A 141 21.57 -0.65 -24.68
N THR A 142 21.49 -0.53 -26.00
CA THR A 142 20.24 -0.69 -26.76
C THR A 142 19.68 -2.12 -26.65
N LEU A 143 20.51 -3.15 -26.77
CA LEU A 143 20.04 -4.54 -26.65
C LEU A 143 19.58 -4.87 -25.24
N LEU A 144 20.32 -4.45 -24.21
CA LEU A 144 19.91 -4.63 -22.82
C LEU A 144 18.59 -3.90 -22.53
N ALA A 145 18.40 -2.71 -23.09
CA ALA A 145 17.17 -1.95 -22.93
C ALA A 145 15.99 -2.61 -23.68
N LEU A 146 16.23 -3.21 -24.85
CA LEU A 146 15.22 -3.99 -25.56
C LEU A 146 14.67 -5.14 -24.71
N GLY A 147 15.53 -5.87 -24.00
CA GLY A 147 15.09 -6.96 -23.12
C GLY A 147 14.19 -6.48 -22.00
N ILE A 148 14.59 -5.43 -21.28
CA ILE A 148 13.76 -4.84 -20.22
C ILE A 148 12.42 -4.36 -20.77
N TYR A 149 12.42 -3.64 -21.91
CA TYR A 149 11.19 -3.08 -22.47
C TYR A 149 10.24 -4.13 -23.05
N GLU A 150 10.72 -5.27 -23.55
CA GLU A 150 9.83 -6.31 -24.07
C GLU A 150 9.03 -6.95 -22.94
N ASP A 151 9.71 -7.38 -21.87
CA ASP A 151 9.09 -8.13 -20.77
C ASP A 151 8.31 -7.27 -19.77
N THR A 152 8.60 -5.96 -19.74
CA THR A 152 7.84 -4.99 -18.94
C THR A 152 6.72 -4.30 -19.73
N GLY A 153 6.51 -4.65 -21.01
CA GLY A 153 5.51 -3.99 -21.84
C GLY A 153 5.77 -2.50 -22.00
N SER A 154 7.03 -2.15 -22.28
CA SER A 154 7.53 -0.78 -22.25
C SER A 154 7.30 -0.07 -20.91
N LEU A 155 7.57 -0.80 -19.81
CA LEU A 155 7.44 -0.34 -18.42
C LEU A 155 6.00 -0.11 -17.94
N LEU A 156 5.00 -0.67 -18.63
CA LEU A 156 3.58 -0.48 -18.33
C LEU A 156 2.91 -1.74 -17.75
N TYR A 157 3.53 -2.91 -17.88
CA TYR A 157 2.96 -4.13 -17.33
C TYR A 157 2.97 -4.10 -15.79
N PRO A 158 1.98 -4.75 -15.13
CA PRO A 158 1.92 -4.82 -13.67
C PRO A 158 3.11 -5.51 -13.01
N SER A 159 3.85 -6.35 -13.74
CA SER A 159 5.09 -7.00 -13.29
C SER A 159 6.29 -6.04 -13.23
N THR A 160 6.19 -4.86 -13.85
CA THR A 160 7.25 -3.85 -13.87
C THR A 160 7.50 -3.32 -12.47
N THR A 161 8.77 -3.25 -12.08
CA THR A 161 9.21 -2.76 -10.79
C THR A 161 10.07 -1.50 -10.93
N HIS A 162 10.26 -0.78 -9.83
CA HIS A 162 11.18 0.38 -9.79
C HIS A 162 12.62 0.04 -10.21
N ARG A 163 13.04 -1.23 -10.08
CA ARG A 163 14.36 -1.73 -10.51
C ARG A 163 14.49 -1.67 -12.03
N ASP A 164 13.46 -2.11 -12.74
CA ASP A 164 13.41 -2.09 -14.21
C ASP A 164 13.52 -0.64 -14.73
N LEU A 165 12.82 0.30 -14.10
CA LEU A 165 12.88 1.72 -14.45
C LEU A 165 14.27 2.31 -14.23
N ARG A 166 14.93 1.97 -13.11
CA ARG A 166 16.28 2.44 -12.80
C ARG A 166 17.29 1.92 -13.84
N CYS A 167 17.21 0.64 -14.18
CA CYS A 167 18.07 0.02 -15.20
C CYS A 167 17.81 0.64 -16.59
N ALA A 168 16.54 0.80 -16.97
CA ALA A 168 16.16 1.45 -18.22
C ALA A 168 16.73 2.88 -18.32
N ALA A 169 16.59 3.69 -17.26
CA ALA A 169 17.14 5.04 -17.21
C ALA A 169 18.67 5.04 -17.39
N TRP A 170 19.38 4.17 -16.66
CA TRP A 170 20.83 4.05 -16.78
C TRP A 170 21.28 3.60 -18.17
N LEU A 171 20.57 2.66 -18.81
CA LEU A 171 20.89 2.22 -20.17
C LEU A 171 20.71 3.34 -21.20
N VAL A 172 19.70 4.20 -21.02
CA VAL A 172 19.53 5.41 -21.83
C VAL A 172 20.69 6.38 -21.61
N GLU A 173 21.16 6.56 -20.37
CA GLU A 173 22.37 7.34 -20.07
C GLU A 173 23.62 6.76 -20.74
N GLN A 174 23.74 5.44 -20.85
CA GLN A 174 24.82 4.75 -21.59
C GLN A 174 24.66 4.84 -23.13
N GLY A 175 23.62 5.50 -23.63
CA GLY A 175 23.42 5.76 -25.06
C GLY A 175 22.53 4.73 -25.77
N ALA A 176 21.64 4.04 -25.05
CA ALA A 176 20.61 3.21 -25.68
C ALA A 176 19.75 4.04 -26.65
N ARG A 177 19.52 3.50 -27.86
CA ARG A 177 18.80 4.17 -28.95
C ARG A 177 17.32 3.82 -28.97
N LEU A 178 16.51 4.71 -28.42
CA LEU A 178 15.05 4.55 -28.36
C LEU A 178 14.38 4.38 -29.73
N ASP A 179 14.93 4.99 -30.79
CA ASP A 179 14.39 4.87 -32.14
C ASP A 179 14.60 3.46 -32.72
N VAL A 180 15.73 2.84 -32.40
CA VAL A 180 16.00 1.43 -32.73
C VAL A 180 15.07 0.54 -31.91
N MET A 181 14.94 0.78 -30.60
CA MET A 181 14.06 0.01 -29.72
C MET A 181 12.62 0.00 -30.26
N ARG A 182 12.07 1.18 -30.57
CA ARG A 182 10.72 1.34 -31.10
C ARG A 182 10.46 0.47 -32.33
N ARG A 183 11.44 0.36 -33.24
CA ARG A 183 11.32 -0.41 -34.49
C ARG A 183 11.18 -1.91 -34.25
N PHE A 184 11.84 -2.44 -33.23
CA PHE A 184 11.88 -3.88 -32.98
C PHE A 184 10.87 -4.35 -31.93
N LEU A 185 10.47 -3.48 -31.00
CA LEU A 185 9.34 -3.72 -30.11
C LEU A 185 8.01 -3.70 -30.87
N ASN A 186 7.86 -2.83 -31.87
CA ASN A 186 6.67 -2.75 -32.72
C ASN A 186 6.88 -3.46 -34.06
N PHE A 187 7.34 -4.72 -34.02
CA PHE A 187 7.64 -5.44 -35.24
C PHE A 187 6.35 -5.74 -36.04
N PRO A 188 6.32 -5.53 -37.37
CA PRO A 188 5.13 -5.74 -38.18
C PRO A 188 4.64 -7.21 -38.12
N PRO A 189 3.32 -7.43 -37.99
CA PRO A 189 2.73 -8.77 -38.07
C PRO A 189 2.93 -9.38 -39.47
N THR A 190 2.90 -10.71 -39.58
CA THR A 190 2.78 -11.39 -40.89
C THR A 190 1.42 -11.11 -41.54
N ASP A 191 1.34 -11.35 -42.85
CA ASP A 191 0.04 -11.36 -43.55
C ASP A 191 -0.91 -12.41 -42.95
N ALA A 192 -0.39 -13.58 -42.55
CA ALA A 192 -1.15 -14.61 -41.86
C ALA A 192 -1.68 -14.15 -40.48
N GLN A 193 -0.87 -13.42 -39.70
CA GLN A 193 -1.30 -12.82 -38.43
C GLN A 193 -2.37 -11.74 -38.65
N ASN A 194 -2.25 -10.94 -39.70
CA ASN A 194 -3.26 -9.94 -40.05
C ASN A 194 -4.58 -10.61 -40.46
N GLU A 195 -4.52 -11.65 -41.28
CA GLU A 195 -5.68 -12.43 -41.70
C GLU A 195 -6.39 -13.07 -40.50
N LEU A 196 -5.64 -13.74 -39.63
CA LEU A 196 -6.16 -14.30 -38.40
C LEU A 196 -6.75 -13.22 -37.47
N SER A 197 -6.09 -12.07 -37.33
CA SER A 197 -6.60 -10.94 -36.54
C SER A 197 -7.93 -10.41 -37.07
N MET A 198 -8.10 -10.34 -38.39
CA MET A 198 -9.35 -9.92 -39.01
C MET A 198 -10.46 -10.92 -38.72
N GLN A 199 -10.20 -12.23 -38.87
CA GLN A 199 -11.19 -13.27 -38.56
C GLN A 199 -11.59 -13.26 -37.07
N LEU A 200 -10.60 -13.16 -36.16
CA LEU A 200 -10.87 -13.09 -34.72
C LEU A 200 -11.67 -11.84 -34.34
N THR A 201 -11.50 -10.73 -35.08
CA THR A 201 -12.29 -9.51 -34.87
C THR A 201 -13.71 -9.64 -35.41
N GLU A 202 -13.88 -10.30 -36.55
CA GLU A 202 -15.19 -10.56 -37.14
C GLU A 202 -16.05 -11.49 -36.27
N TYR A 203 -15.42 -12.48 -35.64
CA TYR A 203 -16.10 -13.49 -34.80
C TYR A 203 -15.79 -13.31 -33.31
N ALA A 204 -15.68 -12.07 -32.84
CA ALA A 204 -15.58 -11.74 -31.43
C ALA A 204 -16.96 -11.59 -30.78
N GLU A 205 -17.20 -12.33 -29.70
CA GLU A 205 -18.39 -12.19 -28.86
C GLU A 205 -18.04 -11.47 -27.55
N HIS A 206 -18.83 -10.44 -27.23
CA HIS A 206 -18.71 -9.70 -25.98
C HIS A 206 -19.70 -10.24 -24.96
N VAL A 207 -19.18 -10.72 -23.83
CA VAL A 207 -19.96 -11.26 -22.72
C VAL A 207 -19.66 -10.43 -21.48
N THR A 208 -20.71 -9.97 -20.81
CA THR A 208 -20.55 -9.33 -19.50
C THR A 208 -20.63 -10.38 -18.40
N VAL A 209 -19.54 -10.59 -17.67
CA VAL A 209 -19.44 -11.55 -16.58
C VAL A 209 -18.99 -10.81 -15.33
N ALA A 210 -19.78 -10.84 -14.25
CA ALA A 210 -19.46 -10.10 -13.02
C ALA A 210 -19.03 -8.64 -13.33
N GLY A 211 -19.84 -7.94 -14.14
CA GLY A 211 -19.62 -6.54 -14.53
C GLY A 211 -18.36 -6.25 -15.36
N GLN A 212 -17.59 -7.27 -15.75
CA GLN A 212 -16.39 -7.17 -16.59
C GLN A 212 -16.75 -7.46 -18.06
N ASN A 213 -16.11 -6.75 -19.00
CA ASN A 213 -16.18 -7.00 -20.43
C ASN A 213 -15.24 -8.16 -20.80
N VAL A 214 -15.80 -9.36 -20.96
CA VAL A 214 -15.06 -10.53 -21.42
C VAL A 214 -15.30 -10.73 -22.90
N VAL A 215 -14.24 -10.91 -23.67
CA VAL A 215 -14.31 -11.16 -25.11
C VAL A 215 -13.90 -12.58 -25.42
N ILE A 216 -14.70 -13.29 -26.21
CA ILE A 216 -14.37 -14.61 -26.73
C ILE A 216 -14.31 -14.51 -28.25
N ALA A 217 -13.11 -14.57 -28.81
CA ALA A 217 -12.85 -14.46 -30.24
C ALA A 217 -12.50 -15.84 -30.80
N SER A 218 -13.11 -16.24 -31.91
CA SER A 218 -12.87 -17.55 -32.53
C SER A 218 -12.45 -17.43 -33.99
N ALA A 219 -11.57 -18.32 -34.45
CA ALA A 219 -11.14 -18.36 -35.84
C ALA A 219 -10.75 -19.77 -36.29
N ASP A 220 -10.84 -20.03 -37.59
CA ASP A 220 -10.43 -21.29 -38.21
C ASP A 220 -9.21 -21.05 -39.10
N ALA A 221 -8.06 -21.55 -38.68
CA ALA A 221 -6.77 -21.25 -39.27
C ALA A 221 -5.85 -22.48 -39.32
N PRO A 222 -6.20 -23.51 -40.10
CA PRO A 222 -5.47 -24.79 -40.13
C PRO A 222 -4.03 -24.66 -40.64
N ASP A 223 -3.72 -23.62 -41.41
CA ASP A 223 -2.39 -23.36 -41.98
C ASP A 223 -1.60 -22.29 -41.19
N TYR A 224 -2.04 -21.93 -39.98
CA TYR A 224 -1.37 -20.93 -39.15
C TYR A 224 -0.26 -21.55 -38.28
N ASP A 225 0.98 -21.13 -38.54
CA ASP A 225 2.19 -21.64 -37.87
C ASP A 225 2.85 -20.64 -36.90
N ASP A 226 2.35 -19.40 -36.83
CA ASP A 226 2.91 -18.34 -35.97
C ASP A 226 2.42 -18.45 -34.51
N GLU A 227 3.03 -17.70 -33.57
CA GLU A 227 2.60 -17.70 -32.16
C GLU A 227 1.31 -16.88 -31.94
N LEU A 228 0.36 -17.40 -31.16
CA LEU A 228 -0.91 -16.73 -30.83
C LEU A 228 -0.79 -15.72 -29.67
N SER A 229 0.17 -15.86 -28.75
CA SER A 229 0.30 -15.02 -27.56
C SER A 229 0.45 -13.53 -27.89
N GLY A 230 1.28 -13.21 -28.89
CA GLY A 230 1.50 -11.83 -29.33
C GLY A 230 0.26 -11.22 -29.98
N LEU A 231 -0.57 -12.03 -30.63
CA LEU A 231 -1.85 -11.61 -31.19
C LEU A 231 -2.88 -11.36 -30.10
N ALA A 232 -2.92 -12.22 -29.07
CA ALA A 232 -3.78 -12.05 -27.90
C ALA A 232 -3.56 -10.71 -27.20
N HIS A 233 -2.31 -10.30 -27.02
CA HIS A 233 -2.01 -9.01 -26.40
C HIS A 233 -2.57 -7.84 -27.21
N ARG A 234 -2.34 -7.81 -28.53
CA ARG A 234 -2.83 -6.75 -29.42
C ARG A 234 -4.35 -6.69 -29.50
N LEU A 235 -5.01 -7.84 -29.56
CA LEU A 235 -6.48 -7.91 -29.60
C LEU A 235 -7.09 -7.49 -28.27
N ASN A 236 -6.47 -7.82 -27.14
CA ASN A 236 -6.95 -7.41 -25.82
C ASN A 236 -6.99 -5.88 -25.69
N ASP A 237 -5.94 -5.20 -26.17
CA ASP A 237 -5.87 -3.74 -26.24
C ASP A 237 -6.91 -3.17 -27.23
N LEU A 238 -7.08 -3.80 -28.40
CA LEU A 238 -8.05 -3.38 -29.41
C LEU A 238 -9.49 -3.39 -28.89
N PHE A 239 -9.87 -4.46 -28.19
CA PHE A 239 -11.22 -4.61 -27.64
C PHE A 239 -11.44 -3.87 -26.33
N ASN A 240 -10.36 -3.38 -25.70
CA ASN A 240 -10.37 -2.89 -24.33
C ASN A 240 -11.12 -3.88 -23.40
N ALA A 241 -10.75 -5.15 -23.51
CA ALA A 241 -11.37 -6.24 -22.76
C ALA A 241 -10.72 -6.37 -21.37
N ASP A 242 -11.56 -6.67 -20.38
CA ASP A 242 -11.09 -6.99 -19.03
C ASP A 242 -10.50 -8.41 -19.01
N ALA A 243 -11.07 -9.32 -19.81
CA ALA A 243 -10.48 -10.60 -20.16
C ALA A 243 -10.76 -10.97 -21.62
N LEU A 244 -9.80 -11.59 -22.29
CA LEU A 244 -9.89 -12.06 -23.67
C LEU A 244 -9.56 -13.56 -23.73
N PHE A 245 -10.41 -14.31 -24.43
CA PHE A 245 -10.19 -15.69 -24.83
C PHE A 245 -10.13 -15.76 -26.35
N ILE A 246 -9.00 -16.18 -26.89
CA ILE A 246 -8.84 -16.50 -28.31
C ILE A 246 -8.93 -18.01 -28.46
N VAL A 247 -9.80 -18.48 -29.34
CA VAL A 247 -10.05 -19.90 -29.62
C VAL A 247 -9.81 -20.14 -31.11
N VAL A 248 -8.68 -20.76 -31.46
CA VAL A 248 -8.28 -20.96 -32.85
C VAL A 248 -8.27 -22.45 -33.17
N ASN A 249 -8.94 -22.83 -34.25
CA ASN A 249 -8.88 -24.17 -34.80
C ASN A 249 -7.63 -24.27 -35.68
N LEU A 250 -6.68 -25.09 -35.25
CA LEU A 250 -5.48 -25.44 -35.99
C LEU A 250 -5.65 -26.84 -36.59
N LYS A 251 -4.71 -27.26 -37.44
CA LYS A 251 -4.84 -28.48 -38.24
C LYS A 251 -5.28 -29.73 -37.48
N ASP A 252 -4.72 -29.95 -36.29
CA ASP A 252 -4.90 -31.19 -35.52
C ASP A 252 -5.58 -30.96 -34.16
N HIS A 253 -5.76 -29.71 -33.73
CA HIS A 253 -6.25 -29.37 -32.40
C HIS A 253 -6.82 -27.94 -32.35
N VAL A 254 -7.64 -27.66 -31.32
CA VAL A 254 -8.07 -26.30 -30.98
C VAL A 254 -7.13 -25.73 -29.93
N GLN A 255 -6.57 -24.56 -30.19
CA GLN A 255 -5.73 -23.83 -29.24
C GLN A 255 -6.51 -22.68 -28.61
N VAL A 256 -6.47 -22.59 -27.29
CA VAL A 256 -7.03 -21.49 -26.51
C VAL A 256 -5.90 -20.67 -25.91
N VAL A 257 -5.95 -19.35 -26.10
CA VAL A 257 -5.06 -18.40 -25.42
C VAL A 257 -5.92 -17.38 -24.67
N ALA A 258 -5.68 -17.24 -23.38
CA ALA A 258 -6.47 -16.38 -22.51
C ALA A 258 -5.60 -15.33 -21.81
N ARG A 259 -6.10 -14.10 -21.72
CA ARG A 259 -5.45 -12.96 -21.04
C ARG A 259 -6.48 -12.23 -20.18
N SER A 260 -6.05 -11.74 -19.01
CA SER A 260 -6.86 -10.89 -18.15
C SER A 260 -6.09 -9.65 -17.71
N ASN A 261 -6.76 -8.50 -17.75
CA ASN A 261 -6.30 -7.24 -17.21
C ASN A 261 -6.80 -7.00 -15.77
N THR A 262 -7.69 -7.87 -15.28
CA THR A 262 -8.30 -7.81 -13.94
C THR A 262 -8.08 -9.11 -13.17
N ASP A 263 -8.04 -9.03 -11.83
CA ASP A 263 -8.03 -10.22 -10.99
C ASP A 263 -9.43 -10.78 -10.74
N ALA A 264 -10.48 -10.06 -11.15
CA ALA A 264 -11.88 -10.49 -11.07
C ALA A 264 -12.18 -11.71 -11.97
N ILE A 265 -11.45 -11.86 -13.08
CA ILE A 265 -11.56 -13.00 -14.00
C ILE A 265 -10.26 -13.80 -13.96
N ASN A 266 -10.31 -14.98 -13.33
CA ASN A 266 -9.18 -15.89 -13.29
C ASN A 266 -9.13 -16.75 -14.57
N VAL A 267 -8.46 -16.24 -15.60
CA VAL A 267 -8.33 -16.96 -16.88
C VAL A 267 -7.50 -18.25 -16.74
N GLY A 268 -6.59 -18.30 -15.76
CA GLY A 268 -5.82 -19.50 -15.43
C GLY A 268 -6.72 -20.67 -15.02
N LEU A 269 -7.64 -20.43 -14.08
CA LEU A 269 -8.59 -21.44 -13.61
C LEU A 269 -9.50 -21.93 -14.74
N VAL A 270 -10.06 -21.01 -15.54
CA VAL A 270 -10.92 -21.39 -16.67
C VAL A 270 -10.17 -22.28 -17.66
N THR A 271 -8.91 -21.94 -17.94
CA THR A 271 -8.08 -22.68 -18.88
C THR A 271 -7.62 -24.03 -18.32
N GLU A 272 -7.36 -24.14 -17.02
CA GLU A 272 -7.03 -25.39 -16.32
C GLU A 272 -8.21 -26.37 -16.38
N LEU A 273 -9.45 -25.89 -16.19
CA LEU A 273 -10.67 -26.71 -16.31
C LEU A 273 -10.97 -27.17 -17.75
N LEU A 274 -10.32 -26.55 -18.74
CA LEU A 274 -10.32 -26.98 -20.15
C LEU A 274 -9.20 -27.98 -20.47
N GLY A 275 -8.34 -28.32 -19.50
CA GLY A 275 -7.19 -29.22 -19.68
C GLY A 275 -5.88 -28.52 -20.08
N GLY A 276 -5.81 -27.19 -19.96
CA GLY A 276 -4.60 -26.40 -20.15
C GLY A 276 -3.89 -26.04 -18.86
N GLY A 277 -3.18 -24.92 -18.88
CA GLY A 277 -2.49 -24.39 -17.71
C GLY A 277 -2.03 -22.94 -17.88
N GLY A 278 -1.68 -22.31 -16.77
CA GLY A 278 -1.17 -20.94 -16.76
C GLY A 278 -1.33 -20.24 -15.42
N HIS A 279 -1.24 -18.92 -15.46
CA HIS A 279 -1.40 -18.02 -14.32
C HIS A 279 -2.76 -17.31 -14.38
N ARG A 280 -3.13 -16.66 -13.27
CA ARG A 280 -4.43 -15.96 -13.12
C ARG A 280 -4.73 -14.98 -14.27
N ARG A 281 -3.70 -14.32 -14.82
CA ARG A 281 -3.83 -13.30 -15.88
C ARG A 281 -3.44 -13.77 -17.29
N ALA A 282 -2.88 -14.97 -17.42
CA ALA A 282 -2.36 -15.45 -18.69
C ALA A 282 -2.31 -16.98 -18.70
N ALA A 283 -2.99 -17.61 -19.64
CA ALA A 283 -3.04 -19.06 -19.72
C ALA A 283 -3.25 -19.54 -21.14
N ALA A 284 -2.94 -20.82 -21.39
CA ALA A 284 -3.20 -21.47 -22.67
C ALA A 284 -3.66 -22.92 -22.49
N ALA A 285 -4.51 -23.40 -23.40
CA ALA A 285 -4.94 -24.80 -23.48
C ALA A 285 -4.84 -25.31 -24.93
N LEU A 286 -4.62 -26.62 -25.05
CA LEU A 286 -4.59 -27.32 -26.32
C LEU A 286 -5.56 -28.51 -26.22
N LEU A 287 -6.58 -28.52 -27.08
CA LEU A 287 -7.67 -29.49 -27.03
C LEU A 287 -7.72 -30.29 -28.33
N GLU A 288 -7.64 -31.62 -28.21
CA GLU A 288 -7.77 -32.55 -29.34
C GLU A 288 -9.19 -33.10 -29.43
N GLY A 289 -9.70 -33.28 -30.67
CA GLY A 289 -11.01 -33.91 -30.91
C GLY A 289 -12.23 -33.08 -30.50
N THR A 290 -12.09 -31.77 -30.33
CA THR A 290 -13.16 -30.81 -29.98
C THR A 290 -13.43 -29.83 -31.11
N THR A 291 -14.62 -29.21 -31.14
CA THR A 291 -14.91 -28.12 -32.10
C THR A 291 -14.80 -26.73 -31.46
N LEU A 292 -14.64 -25.68 -32.28
CA LEU A 292 -14.67 -24.28 -31.82
C LEU A 292 -15.94 -23.96 -31.01
N ALA A 293 -17.09 -24.48 -31.45
CA ALA A 293 -18.37 -24.25 -30.80
C ALA A 293 -18.41 -24.85 -29.39
N ASP A 294 -17.93 -26.09 -29.23
CA ASP A 294 -17.91 -26.79 -27.94
C ASP A 294 -17.01 -26.07 -26.93
N VAL A 295 -15.83 -25.65 -27.38
CA VAL A 295 -14.87 -24.93 -26.53
C VAL A 295 -15.43 -23.58 -26.10
N ARG A 296 -16.06 -22.85 -27.02
CA ARG A 296 -16.69 -21.56 -26.74
C ARG A 296 -17.83 -21.68 -25.73
N GLU A 297 -18.73 -22.64 -25.92
CA GLU A 297 -19.85 -22.88 -24.99
C GLU A 297 -19.32 -23.23 -23.60
N ARG A 298 -18.27 -24.06 -23.54
CA ARG A 298 -17.65 -24.45 -22.28
C ARG A 298 -16.96 -23.29 -21.57
N ILE A 299 -16.25 -22.41 -22.28
CA ILE A 299 -15.69 -21.16 -21.73
C ILE A 299 -16.83 -20.30 -21.15
N GLY A 300 -17.92 -20.11 -21.90
CA GLY A 300 -19.07 -19.32 -21.43
C GLY A 300 -19.69 -19.87 -20.14
N SER A 301 -19.88 -21.19 -20.06
CA SER A 301 -20.40 -21.86 -18.86
C SER A 301 -19.46 -21.70 -17.66
N LEU A 302 -18.16 -21.98 -17.85
CA LEU A 302 -17.15 -21.87 -16.80
C LEU A 302 -17.01 -20.44 -16.27
N LEU A 303 -17.09 -19.45 -17.15
CA LEU A 303 -17.09 -18.04 -16.76
C LEU A 303 -18.31 -17.69 -15.91
N GLN A 304 -19.49 -18.25 -16.17
CA GLN A 304 -20.67 -18.02 -15.32
C GLN A 304 -20.56 -18.71 -13.97
N GLU A 305 -20.02 -19.94 -13.94
CA GLU A 305 -19.88 -20.74 -12.71
C GLU A 305 -18.77 -20.20 -11.77
N HIS A 306 -17.69 -19.67 -12.35
CA HIS A 306 -16.50 -19.23 -11.62
C HIS A 306 -16.26 -17.71 -11.70
N ALA A 307 -17.27 -16.94 -12.14
CA ALA A 307 -17.26 -15.49 -12.00
C ALA A 307 -17.05 -15.16 -10.53
N GLY A 308 -15.92 -14.50 -10.20
CA GLY A 308 -15.63 -14.13 -8.82
C GLY A 308 -16.82 -13.38 -8.20
N SER A 309 -17.08 -13.62 -6.90
CA SER A 309 -17.99 -12.77 -6.14
C SER A 309 -17.52 -11.34 -6.29
N GLN A 310 -18.29 -10.50 -6.99
CA GLN A 310 -17.94 -9.10 -7.12
C GLN A 310 -17.93 -8.47 -5.74
N ALA A 311 -16.92 -7.65 -5.47
CA ALA A 311 -17.02 -6.75 -4.35
C ALA A 311 -18.26 -5.86 -4.56
N THR A 312 -19.17 -5.90 -3.60
CA THR A 312 -20.44 -5.19 -3.64
C THR A 312 -20.30 -3.82 -3.01
N VAL A 313 -21.24 -2.92 -3.31
CA VAL A 313 -21.34 -1.63 -2.61
C VAL A 313 -21.42 -1.82 -1.09
N ALA A 314 -22.07 -2.88 -0.61
CA ALA A 314 -22.21 -3.23 0.81
C ALA A 314 -20.87 -3.49 1.53
N GLU A 315 -19.82 -3.84 0.80
CA GLU A 315 -18.48 -4.14 1.34
C GLU A 315 -17.65 -2.87 1.58
N ILE A 316 -17.90 -1.81 0.81
CA ILE A 316 -17.14 -0.54 0.92
C ILE A 316 -17.91 0.61 1.54
N MET A 317 -19.23 0.48 1.65
CA MET A 317 -20.05 1.56 2.19
C MET A 317 -19.81 1.79 3.67
N SER A 318 -19.91 3.06 4.07
CA SER A 318 -20.09 3.37 5.49
C SER A 318 -21.51 2.95 5.89
N ARG A 319 -21.61 1.90 6.71
CA ARG A 319 -22.88 1.33 7.17
C ARG A 319 -23.58 2.21 8.21
N GLY A 320 -24.91 2.25 8.14
CA GLY A 320 -25.77 3.02 9.02
C GLY A 320 -26.44 4.17 8.28
N ARG A 321 -27.67 4.50 8.70
CA ARG A 321 -28.47 5.56 8.07
C ARG A 321 -27.64 6.86 8.02
N PRO A 322 -27.22 7.32 6.82
CA PRO A 322 -26.34 8.47 6.73
C PRO A 322 -27.08 9.71 7.23
N ARG A 323 -26.34 10.61 7.86
CA ARG A 323 -26.91 11.87 8.33
C ARG A 323 -27.30 12.71 7.12
N THR A 324 -28.47 13.32 7.17
CA THR A 324 -29.01 14.13 6.07
C THR A 324 -29.29 15.57 6.51
N LEU A 325 -29.40 16.46 5.52
CA LEU A 325 -29.80 17.85 5.71
C LEU A 325 -31.22 18.06 5.21
N ASP A 326 -31.90 19.01 5.83
CA ASP A 326 -33.17 19.55 5.33
C ASP A 326 -32.91 20.61 4.26
N ASP A 327 -33.68 20.60 3.18
CA ASP A 327 -33.45 21.45 2.01
C ASP A 327 -33.76 22.94 2.23
N GLU A 328 -34.60 23.26 3.22
CA GLU A 328 -34.93 24.62 3.66
C GLU A 328 -33.97 25.14 4.76
N MET A 329 -33.10 24.28 5.30
CA MET A 329 -32.07 24.69 6.27
C MET A 329 -31.14 25.76 5.65
N SER A 330 -30.66 26.70 6.47
CA SER A 330 -29.65 27.66 6.01
C SER A 330 -28.27 27.02 5.80
N VAL A 331 -27.50 27.50 4.82
CA VAL A 331 -26.14 27.02 4.55
C VAL A 331 -25.21 27.18 5.78
N ALA A 332 -25.38 28.23 6.59
CA ALA A 332 -24.61 28.40 7.82
C ALA A 332 -24.89 27.30 8.86
N ALA A 333 -26.14 26.89 9.01
CA ALA A 333 -26.51 25.78 9.89
C ALA A 333 -26.00 24.44 9.35
N ALA A 334 -26.11 24.21 8.04
CA ALA A 334 -25.51 23.05 7.39
C ALA A 334 -23.99 22.99 7.63
N MET A 335 -23.30 24.14 7.56
CA MET A 335 -21.86 24.22 7.81
C MET A 335 -21.47 23.88 9.24
N ALA A 336 -22.25 24.33 10.22
CA ALA A 336 -22.04 23.92 11.60
C ALA A 336 -22.16 22.39 11.76
N LEU A 337 -23.10 21.74 11.05
CA LEU A 337 -23.22 20.28 11.06
C LEU A 337 -22.03 19.60 10.36
N MET A 338 -21.56 20.12 9.23
CA MET A 338 -20.37 19.55 8.57
C MET A 338 -19.11 19.68 9.43
N GLN A 339 -18.92 20.82 10.08
CA GLN A 339 -17.81 21.01 11.02
C GLN A 339 -17.93 20.10 12.24
N ARG A 340 -19.16 19.90 12.74
CA ARG A 340 -19.43 19.03 13.89
C ARG A 340 -19.16 17.56 13.60
N TYR A 341 -19.54 17.05 12.43
CA TYR A 341 -19.43 15.62 12.12
C TYR A 341 -18.24 15.28 11.22
N GLY A 342 -17.51 16.28 10.73
CA GLY A 342 -16.33 16.10 9.87
C GLY A 342 -16.66 15.52 8.49
N HIS A 343 -17.93 15.38 8.12
CA HIS A 343 -18.31 14.86 6.81
C HIS A 343 -18.12 15.94 5.74
N GLU A 344 -17.52 15.56 4.61
CA GLU A 344 -17.27 16.47 3.49
C GLU A 344 -18.52 16.78 2.66
N GLY A 345 -19.61 16.03 2.84
CA GLY A 345 -20.87 16.27 2.18
C GLY A 345 -22.02 15.51 2.83
N PHE A 346 -23.24 15.97 2.58
CA PHE A 346 -24.46 15.43 3.15
C PHE A 346 -25.53 15.28 2.08
N PRO A 347 -26.24 14.14 2.04
CA PRO A 347 -27.48 14.01 1.29
C PRO A 347 -28.52 15.01 1.81
N VAL A 348 -29.22 15.68 0.91
CA VAL A 348 -30.24 16.68 1.23
C VAL A 348 -31.61 16.08 0.93
N LEU A 349 -32.48 16.06 1.94
CA LEU A 349 -33.83 15.55 1.86
C LEU A 349 -34.84 16.70 1.86
N HIS A 350 -35.86 16.59 1.03
CA HIS A 350 -37.06 17.40 1.12
C HIS A 350 -38.07 16.70 2.01
N ARG A 351 -38.50 17.38 3.09
CA ARG A 351 -39.51 16.88 4.02
C ARG A 351 -40.88 17.36 3.57
N GLY A 352 -41.66 16.47 2.97
CA GLY A 352 -43.04 16.78 2.58
C GLY A 352 -43.98 16.92 3.79
N ASN A 353 -45.06 17.69 3.64
CA ASN A 353 -46.16 17.76 4.62
C ASN A 353 -46.93 16.42 4.69
N GLY A 354 -46.34 15.39 5.32
CA GLY A 354 -46.96 14.08 5.58
C GLY A 354 -46.62 12.96 4.58
N GLY A 355 -45.63 13.13 3.70
CA GLY A 355 -45.11 12.09 2.79
C GLY A 355 -43.69 11.62 3.18
N PRO A 356 -43.17 10.55 2.53
CA PRO A 356 -41.82 10.05 2.80
C PRO A 356 -40.75 11.08 2.39
N ASP A 357 -39.64 11.12 3.14
CA ASP A 357 -38.51 11.99 2.84
C ASP A 357 -37.94 11.68 1.45
N ARG A 358 -37.77 12.70 0.61
CA ARG A 358 -37.24 12.54 -0.74
C ARG A 358 -35.84 13.11 -0.87
N LEU A 359 -34.89 12.33 -1.39
CA LEU A 359 -33.58 12.85 -1.79
C LEU A 359 -33.74 13.86 -2.93
N VAL A 360 -33.22 15.07 -2.73
CA VAL A 360 -33.30 16.18 -3.71
C VAL A 360 -31.95 16.71 -4.15
N GLY A 361 -30.89 16.35 -3.43
CA GLY A 361 -29.54 16.72 -3.82
C GLY A 361 -28.47 16.30 -2.83
N ILE A 362 -27.27 16.80 -3.07
CA ILE A 362 -26.14 16.69 -2.14
C ILE A 362 -25.49 18.05 -1.94
N LEU A 363 -25.21 18.41 -0.68
CA LEU A 363 -24.44 19.61 -0.35
C LEU A 363 -23.03 19.20 0.04
N THR A 364 -22.03 19.76 -0.65
CA THR A 364 -20.62 19.54 -0.31
C THR A 364 -20.04 20.68 0.52
N ARG A 365 -19.01 20.38 1.31
CA ARG A 365 -18.30 21.37 2.14
C ARG A 365 -17.78 22.53 1.30
N ARG A 366 -17.22 22.23 0.13
CA ARG A 366 -16.70 23.24 -0.81
C ARG A 366 -17.78 24.24 -1.27
N GLU A 367 -18.99 23.78 -1.56
CA GLU A 367 -20.09 24.66 -1.99
C GLU A 367 -20.58 25.56 -0.85
N ALA A 368 -20.64 24.98 0.34
CA ALA A 368 -21.08 25.69 1.52
C ALA A 368 -20.02 26.71 2.02
N ASP A 369 -18.72 26.36 2.02
CA ASP A 369 -17.61 27.27 2.30
C ASP A 369 -17.56 28.43 1.29
N ARG A 370 -17.72 28.14 -0.01
CA ARG A 370 -17.78 29.18 -1.05
C ARG A 370 -18.93 30.15 -0.79
N THR A 371 -20.09 29.65 -0.39
CA THR A 371 -21.27 30.45 -0.10
C THR A 371 -21.09 31.31 1.16
N LEU A 372 -20.45 30.78 2.20
CA LEU A 372 -20.07 31.54 3.39
C LEU A 372 -19.04 32.63 3.08
N GLY A 373 -18.05 32.35 2.23
CA GLY A 373 -17.06 33.34 1.78
C GLY A 373 -17.68 34.56 1.08
N HIS A 374 -18.81 34.36 0.39
CA HIS A 374 -19.60 35.43 -0.22
C HIS A 374 -20.61 36.10 0.75
N ARG A 375 -20.57 35.77 2.05
CA ARG A 375 -21.51 36.25 3.09
C ARG A 375 -22.97 35.86 2.84
N LEU A 376 -23.21 34.77 2.13
CA LEU A 376 -24.55 34.28 1.76
C LEU A 376 -25.04 33.11 2.64
N GLY A 377 -24.55 33.00 3.88
CA GLY A 377 -24.86 31.87 4.77
C GLY A 377 -26.33 31.71 5.17
N LYS A 378 -27.16 32.74 4.97
CA LYS A 378 -28.62 32.70 5.22
C LYS A 378 -29.42 32.05 4.10
N LEU A 379 -28.81 31.80 2.94
CA LEU A 379 -29.49 31.11 1.84
C LEU A 379 -29.88 29.69 2.26
N PRO A 380 -31.02 29.17 1.79
CA PRO A 380 -31.40 27.79 2.02
C PRO A 380 -30.52 26.84 1.19
N VAL A 381 -30.30 25.63 1.72
CA VAL A 381 -29.41 24.61 1.14
C VAL A 381 -29.80 24.27 -0.30
N HIS A 382 -31.10 24.18 -0.62
CA HIS A 382 -31.58 23.83 -1.96
C HIS A 382 -31.13 24.79 -3.08
N LYS A 383 -30.74 26.03 -2.74
CA LYS A 383 -30.24 27.02 -3.72
C LYS A 383 -28.76 26.83 -4.07
N VAL A 384 -28.04 26.04 -3.28
CA VAL A 384 -26.57 25.91 -3.36
C VAL A 384 -26.13 24.47 -3.62
N MET A 385 -26.91 23.49 -3.15
CA MET A 385 -26.64 22.07 -3.34
C MET A 385 -26.60 21.67 -4.83
N ARG A 386 -25.95 20.54 -5.11
CA ARG A 386 -26.10 19.86 -6.40
C ARG A 386 -27.42 19.12 -6.41
N GLN A 387 -28.29 19.47 -7.33
CA GLN A 387 -29.58 18.80 -7.48
C GLN A 387 -29.43 17.41 -8.09
N GLY A 388 -30.27 16.48 -7.66
CA GLY A 388 -30.32 15.11 -8.15
C GLY A 388 -30.79 14.13 -7.08
N ASP A 389 -31.16 12.94 -7.50
CA ASP A 389 -31.61 11.83 -6.66
C ASP A 389 -30.80 10.56 -6.93
N TYR A 390 -29.51 10.72 -7.24
CA TYR A 390 -28.61 9.61 -7.55
C TYR A 390 -28.36 8.74 -6.32
N THR A 391 -28.78 7.48 -6.38
CA THR A 391 -28.59 6.46 -5.35
C THR A 391 -28.14 5.14 -5.98
N VAL A 392 -27.56 4.26 -5.17
CA VAL A 392 -27.18 2.90 -5.58
C VAL A 392 -27.73 1.87 -4.60
N ARG A 393 -27.96 0.63 -5.01
CA ARG A 393 -28.32 -0.45 -4.09
C ARG A 393 -27.09 -1.06 -3.43
N GLU A 394 -27.24 -1.61 -2.23
CA GLU A 394 -26.13 -2.25 -1.49
C GLU A 394 -25.59 -3.52 -2.18
N ASP A 395 -26.46 -4.26 -2.88
CA ASP A 395 -26.12 -5.45 -3.67
C ASP A 395 -25.53 -5.12 -5.05
N ALA A 396 -25.45 -3.83 -5.40
CA ALA A 396 -24.94 -3.43 -6.69
C ALA A 396 -23.42 -3.64 -6.79
N PRO A 397 -22.92 -3.98 -7.99
CA PRO A 397 -21.50 -4.01 -8.26
C PRO A 397 -20.84 -2.64 -8.08
N ILE A 398 -19.58 -2.61 -7.62
CA ILE A 398 -18.79 -1.36 -7.53
C ILE A 398 -18.66 -0.65 -8.88
N SER A 399 -18.60 -1.38 -9.99
CA SER A 399 -18.54 -0.78 -11.34
C SER A 399 -19.76 0.10 -11.64
N THR A 400 -20.95 -0.29 -11.17
CA THR A 400 -22.19 0.49 -11.27
C THR A 400 -22.05 1.79 -10.48
N LEU A 401 -21.52 1.73 -9.26
CA LEU A 401 -21.23 2.91 -8.45
C LEU A 401 -20.22 3.84 -9.13
N HIS A 402 -19.17 3.29 -9.74
CA HIS A 402 -18.14 4.07 -10.43
C HIS A 402 -18.72 4.88 -11.58
N LYS A 403 -19.51 4.21 -12.43
CA LYS A 403 -20.20 4.85 -13.56
C LYS A 403 -21.15 5.94 -13.07
N LEU A 404 -21.93 5.65 -12.02
CA LEU A 404 -22.86 6.61 -11.43
C LEU A 404 -22.13 7.86 -10.90
N MET A 405 -20.97 7.72 -10.24
CA MET A 405 -20.18 8.87 -9.78
C MET A 405 -19.59 9.71 -10.91
N ILE A 406 -19.18 9.08 -12.02
CA ILE A 406 -18.66 9.77 -13.21
C ILE A 406 -19.79 10.54 -13.89
N ASP A 407 -20.91 9.87 -14.17
CA ASP A 407 -22.04 10.42 -14.93
C ASP A 407 -22.75 11.54 -14.15
N SER A 408 -22.95 11.36 -12.83
CA SER A 408 -23.57 12.38 -11.97
C SER A 408 -22.60 13.50 -11.56
N GLY A 409 -21.29 13.24 -11.62
CA GLY A 409 -20.26 14.10 -11.04
C GLY A 409 -20.30 14.19 -9.50
N TRP A 410 -21.17 13.42 -8.83
CA TRP A 410 -21.24 13.35 -7.37
C TRP A 410 -20.07 12.54 -6.83
N GLY A 411 -19.42 13.05 -5.78
CA GLY A 411 -18.30 12.36 -5.13
C GLY A 411 -18.72 11.46 -3.97
N GLN A 412 -20.01 11.43 -3.66
CA GLN A 412 -20.61 10.68 -2.57
C GLN A 412 -22.01 10.25 -3.04
N ILE A 413 -22.33 8.97 -2.89
CA ILE A 413 -23.59 8.39 -3.36
C ILE A 413 -24.26 7.67 -2.18
N PRO A 414 -25.51 8.03 -1.83
CA PRO A 414 -26.30 7.29 -0.86
C PRO A 414 -26.62 5.87 -1.34
N VAL A 415 -26.60 4.93 -0.41
CA VAL A 415 -26.89 3.51 -0.64
C VAL A 415 -28.26 3.14 -0.09
N LEU A 416 -29.04 2.41 -0.87
CA LEU A 416 -30.36 1.90 -0.51
C LEU A 416 -30.32 0.37 -0.29
N ASP A 417 -31.15 -0.12 0.62
CA ASP A 417 -31.43 -1.55 0.78
C ASP A 417 -32.46 -2.07 -0.24
N ALA A 418 -32.90 -3.32 -0.06
CA ALA A 418 -33.88 -3.95 -0.92
C ALA A 418 -35.26 -3.27 -0.85
N GLU A 419 -35.61 -2.70 0.31
CA GLU A 419 -36.86 -2.01 0.61
C GLU A 419 -36.86 -0.54 0.14
N GLY A 420 -35.70 0.00 -0.26
CA GLY A 420 -35.54 1.36 -0.76
C GLY A 420 -35.19 2.38 0.33
N GLU A 421 -34.84 1.93 1.52
CA GLU A 421 -34.41 2.78 2.64
C GLU A 421 -32.91 3.03 2.59
N MET A 422 -32.50 4.22 3.03
CA MET A 422 -31.10 4.64 2.97
C MET A 422 -30.28 4.03 4.10
N VAL A 423 -29.45 3.04 3.76
CA VAL A 423 -28.68 2.21 4.71
C VAL A 423 -27.20 2.57 4.80
N GLY A 424 -26.69 3.38 3.89
CA GLY A 424 -25.29 3.81 3.90
C GLY A 424 -24.96 4.91 2.91
N ILE A 425 -23.69 5.25 2.83
CA ILE A 425 -23.14 6.18 1.84
C ILE A 425 -21.76 5.69 1.41
N VAL A 426 -21.42 5.85 0.13
CA VAL A 426 -20.08 5.58 -0.41
C VAL A 426 -19.46 6.86 -0.91
N THR A 427 -18.18 7.08 -0.62
CA THR A 427 -17.41 8.25 -1.08
C THR A 427 -16.35 7.87 -2.11
N ARG A 428 -15.81 8.85 -2.85
CA ARG A 428 -14.64 8.64 -3.73
C ARG A 428 -13.46 8.03 -2.99
N THR A 429 -13.25 8.39 -1.73
CA THR A 429 -12.17 7.84 -0.93
C THR A 429 -12.35 6.34 -0.70
N ASP A 430 -13.59 5.87 -0.56
CA ASP A 430 -13.88 4.44 -0.41
C ASP A 430 -13.64 3.67 -1.70
N LEU A 431 -13.92 4.28 -2.86
CA LEU A 431 -13.52 3.73 -4.17
C LEU A 431 -12.00 3.72 -4.38
N LEU A 432 -11.29 4.76 -3.92
CA LEU A 432 -9.83 4.85 -4.02
C LEU A 432 -9.12 3.81 -3.13
N LYS A 433 -9.71 3.42 -2.00
CA LYS A 433 -9.17 2.32 -1.17
C LYS A 433 -9.12 1.01 -1.95
N LEU A 434 -10.15 0.71 -2.75
CA LEU A 434 -10.17 -0.48 -3.61
C LEU A 434 -9.09 -0.45 -4.70
N TRP A 435 -8.81 0.72 -5.28
CA TRP A 435 -7.70 0.86 -6.23
C TRP A 435 -6.32 0.69 -5.57
N GLY A 436 -6.22 0.95 -4.26
CA GLY A 436 -5.03 0.65 -3.46
C GLY A 436 -4.92 -0.83 -3.08
N GLU A 437 -6.04 -1.56 -3.00
CA GLU A 437 -6.06 -2.97 -2.61
C GLU A 437 -5.61 -3.94 -3.72
N GLU A 438 -5.72 -3.56 -5.01
CA GLU A 438 -5.28 -4.42 -6.13
C GLU A 438 -3.80 -4.23 -6.55
N ARG A 439 -3.01 -3.37 -5.89
CA ARG A 439 -1.59 -3.16 -6.25
C ARG A 439 -0.58 -3.07 -5.11
N GLU A 440 -1.00 -3.24 -3.87
CA GLU A 440 -0.08 -3.59 -2.80
C GLU A 440 -0.64 -4.86 -2.17
N ALA A 441 0.17 -5.92 -2.03
CA ALA A 441 -0.05 -6.83 -0.91
C ALA A 441 -0.30 -5.92 0.29
N SER A 442 -1.53 -5.93 0.85
CA SER A 442 -2.08 -4.95 1.80
C SER A 442 -0.94 -4.21 2.46
N PRO A 443 -0.76 -2.86 2.30
CA PRO A 443 0.44 -2.16 2.75
C PRO A 443 0.72 -2.69 4.12
N ARG A 444 1.75 -3.56 4.23
CA ARG A 444 1.89 -4.46 5.37
C ARG A 444 1.78 -3.53 6.55
N VAL A 445 0.65 -3.59 7.27
CA VAL A 445 0.43 -2.71 8.41
C VAL A 445 1.66 -2.98 9.24
N PRO A 446 2.60 -2.01 9.39
CA PRO A 446 3.94 -2.36 9.78
C PRO A 446 3.87 -3.15 11.07
N ASP A 447 4.26 -4.42 11.01
CA ASP A 447 4.10 -5.32 12.13
C ASP A 447 5.25 -5.05 13.10
N VAL A 448 4.91 -4.54 14.28
CA VAL A 448 5.85 -4.27 15.38
C VAL A 448 5.76 -5.34 16.48
N SER A 449 5.15 -6.50 16.19
CA SER A 449 5.02 -7.61 17.14
C SER A 449 6.39 -8.09 17.65
N ARG A 450 7.42 -8.04 16.80
CA ARG A 450 8.80 -8.39 17.16
C ARG A 450 9.40 -7.38 18.13
N GLU A 451 9.29 -6.09 17.83
CA GLU A 451 9.78 -5.00 18.67
C GLU A 451 9.08 -5.00 20.03
N LEU A 452 7.77 -5.27 20.05
CA LEU A 452 7.03 -5.52 21.28
C LEU A 452 7.59 -6.73 22.03
N GLY A 453 7.85 -7.86 21.36
CA GLY A 453 8.43 -9.06 21.99
C GLY A 453 9.85 -8.86 22.53
N GLU A 454 10.64 -7.96 21.94
CA GLU A 454 12.00 -7.65 22.39
C GLU A 454 12.01 -6.72 23.62
N ILE A 455 11.00 -5.85 23.76
CA ILE A 455 10.95 -4.83 24.83
C ILE A 455 10.05 -5.24 26.00
N LEU A 456 8.96 -5.97 25.74
CA LEU A 456 8.04 -6.42 26.79
C LEU A 456 8.59 -7.68 27.48
N SER A 457 8.62 -7.68 28.82
CA SER A 457 8.83 -8.92 29.57
C SER A 457 7.66 -9.89 29.35
N GLU A 458 7.87 -11.20 29.59
CA GLU A 458 6.79 -12.18 29.43
C GLU A 458 5.54 -11.81 30.25
N ARG A 459 5.72 -11.27 31.48
CA ARG A 459 4.60 -10.84 32.32
C ARG A 459 3.85 -9.65 31.74
N GLN A 460 4.59 -8.71 31.15
CA GLN A 460 4.03 -7.51 30.52
C GLN A 460 3.29 -7.86 29.23
N HIS A 461 3.86 -8.74 28.42
CA HIS A 461 3.23 -9.26 27.22
C HIS A 461 1.91 -9.98 27.55
N ARG A 462 1.90 -10.84 28.57
CA ARG A 462 0.69 -11.54 29.03
C ARG A 462 -0.38 -10.58 29.53
N LEU A 463 0.01 -9.52 30.24
CA LEU A 463 -0.91 -8.48 30.71
C LEU A 463 -1.62 -7.79 29.55
N LEU A 464 -0.87 -7.34 28.53
CA LEU A 464 -1.45 -6.67 27.36
C LEU A 464 -2.28 -7.63 26.49
N TRP A 465 -1.82 -8.87 26.33
CA TRP A 465 -2.56 -9.91 25.61
C TRP A 465 -3.94 -10.18 26.24
N LEU A 466 -3.98 -10.26 27.58
CA LEU A 466 -5.22 -10.42 28.35
C LEU A 466 -6.18 -9.25 28.15
N VAL A 467 -5.66 -8.02 28.10
CA VAL A 467 -6.46 -6.82 27.79
C VAL A 467 -7.06 -6.94 26.39
N GLY A 468 -6.25 -7.33 25.40
CA GLY A 468 -6.67 -7.57 24.03
C GLY A 468 -7.77 -8.61 23.92
N GLU A 469 -7.58 -9.78 24.53
CA GLU A 469 -8.56 -10.87 24.54
C GLU A 469 -9.90 -10.42 25.17
N THR A 470 -9.83 -9.73 26.32
CA THR A 470 -11.03 -9.24 27.01
C THR A 470 -11.75 -8.17 26.18
N ALA A 471 -11.03 -7.32 25.45
CA ALA A 471 -11.63 -6.35 24.54
C ALA A 471 -12.33 -7.04 23.37
N THR A 472 -11.70 -8.06 22.76
CA THR A 472 -12.30 -8.83 21.66
C THR A 472 -13.57 -9.57 22.09
N GLU A 473 -13.61 -10.15 23.29
CA GLU A 473 -14.83 -10.76 23.86
C GLU A 473 -16.00 -9.77 23.98
N MET A 474 -15.70 -8.50 24.24
CA MET A 474 -16.68 -7.42 24.34
C MET A 474 -17.02 -6.77 22.99
N GLY A 475 -16.43 -7.22 21.89
CA GLY A 475 -16.58 -6.61 20.56
C GLY A 475 -15.95 -5.22 20.48
N HIS A 476 -14.91 -4.95 21.27
CA HIS A 476 -14.14 -3.71 21.27
C HIS A 476 -12.78 -3.91 20.62
N ALA A 477 -12.21 -2.84 20.06
CA ALA A 477 -10.81 -2.79 19.66
C ALA A 477 -10.01 -1.96 20.67
N VAL A 478 -8.78 -2.39 20.96
CA VAL A 478 -7.89 -1.72 21.90
C VAL A 478 -6.51 -1.52 21.28
N TYR A 479 -5.96 -0.33 21.49
CA TYR A 479 -4.72 0.13 20.89
C TYR A 479 -3.83 0.75 21.97
N ILE A 480 -2.54 0.49 21.91
CA ILE A 480 -1.56 1.32 22.62
C ILE A 480 -1.18 2.51 21.73
N VAL A 481 -1.10 3.72 22.29
CA VAL A 481 -0.99 4.95 21.50
C VAL A 481 0.07 5.91 22.02
N GLY A 482 0.50 6.84 21.17
CA GLY A 482 1.24 8.02 21.59
C GLY A 482 2.71 7.77 21.89
N GLY A 483 3.19 8.29 23.03
CA GLY A 483 4.62 8.33 23.36
C GLY A 483 5.27 6.96 23.39
N PHE A 484 4.58 5.95 23.91
CA PHE A 484 5.09 4.58 23.96
C PHE A 484 5.43 4.05 22.56
N VAL A 485 4.51 4.21 21.60
CA VAL A 485 4.70 3.72 20.22
C VAL A 485 5.84 4.46 19.52
N ARG A 486 5.94 5.78 19.74
CA ARG A 486 7.06 6.58 19.24
C ARG A 486 8.40 6.09 19.81
N ASP A 487 8.47 5.89 21.11
CA ASP A 487 9.70 5.53 21.82
C ASP A 487 10.13 4.07 21.49
N LEU A 488 9.15 3.18 21.23
CA LEU A 488 9.34 1.84 20.65
C LEU A 488 10.07 1.91 19.32
N LEU A 489 9.57 2.73 18.40
CA LEU A 489 10.12 2.85 17.07
C LEU A 489 11.47 3.60 17.03
N LEU A 490 11.76 4.44 18.02
CA LEU A 490 13.06 5.09 18.18
C LEU A 490 14.10 4.21 18.88
N GLY A 491 13.73 3.02 19.39
CA GLY A 491 14.61 2.17 20.17
C GLY A 491 15.12 2.84 21.46
N SER A 492 14.39 3.83 21.98
CA SER A 492 14.84 4.70 23.08
C SER A 492 14.59 4.12 24.47
N PHE A 493 14.40 2.79 24.56
CA PHE A 493 14.32 2.08 25.84
C PHE A 493 15.73 1.76 26.34
N ASP A 494 16.43 2.79 26.86
CA ASP A 494 17.74 2.59 27.47
C ASP A 494 17.63 1.62 28.66
N GLY A 495 18.28 0.47 28.53
CA GLY A 495 18.28 -0.68 29.43
C GLY A 495 18.91 -0.45 30.81
N ALA A 496 18.93 0.78 31.32
CA ALA A 496 19.48 1.12 32.63
C ALA A 496 18.44 1.60 33.66
N ASN A 497 17.25 2.07 33.25
CA ASN A 497 16.31 2.69 34.21
C ASN A 497 14.82 2.32 34.09
N GLY A 498 14.41 1.39 33.22
CA GLY A 498 13.03 0.83 33.24
C GLY A 498 11.86 1.84 33.20
N ALA A 499 12.13 3.11 32.91
CA ALA A 499 11.19 4.21 33.10
C ALA A 499 10.21 4.38 31.93
N GLY A 500 10.57 3.86 30.74
CA GLY A 500 9.68 3.88 29.57
C GLY A 500 8.44 2.98 29.70
N PHE A 501 8.41 2.09 30.70
CA PHE A 501 7.28 1.20 30.95
C PHE A 501 6.17 1.83 31.81
N LEU A 502 6.37 3.05 32.33
CA LEU A 502 5.51 3.62 33.37
C LEU A 502 4.22 4.28 32.87
N ASP A 503 4.14 4.67 31.59
CA ASP A 503 3.04 5.46 31.03
C ASP A 503 2.45 4.78 29.77
N MET A 504 1.73 3.67 29.95
CA MET A 504 0.98 3.01 28.87
C MET A 504 -0.44 3.56 28.77
N ASP A 505 -0.67 4.37 27.74
CA ASP A 505 -2.00 4.85 27.37
C ASP A 505 -2.67 3.84 26.41
N LEU A 506 -3.77 3.23 26.86
CA LEU A 506 -4.59 2.33 26.07
C LEU A 506 -5.85 3.05 25.60
N VAL A 507 -6.06 3.11 24.29
CA VAL A 507 -7.27 3.66 23.68
C VAL A 507 -8.19 2.55 23.24
N VAL A 508 -9.46 2.64 23.63
CA VAL A 508 -10.50 1.65 23.36
C VAL A 508 -11.52 2.25 22.40
N GLU A 509 -11.70 1.62 21.24
CA GLU A 509 -12.89 1.85 20.39
C GLU A 509 -14.07 1.06 20.99
N GLY A 510 -14.68 1.66 22.01
CA GLY A 510 -15.70 1.04 22.87
C GLY A 510 -15.74 1.73 24.25
N ASP A 511 -16.39 1.10 25.23
CA ASP A 511 -16.44 1.63 26.60
C ASP A 511 -15.22 1.18 27.41
N ALA A 512 -14.29 2.10 27.64
CA ALA A 512 -13.06 1.85 28.39
C ALA A 512 -13.31 1.57 29.88
N ILE A 513 -14.38 2.13 30.45
CA ILE A 513 -14.73 1.93 31.87
C ILE A 513 -15.30 0.53 32.03
N GLU A 514 -16.17 0.10 31.11
CA GLU A 514 -16.70 -1.26 31.09
C GLU A 514 -15.59 -2.30 30.91
N LEU A 515 -14.67 -2.06 29.95
CA LEU A 515 -13.51 -2.93 29.74
C LEU A 515 -12.65 -3.04 31.00
N ALA A 516 -12.30 -1.92 31.64
CA ALA A 516 -11.51 -1.93 32.87
C ALA A 516 -12.23 -2.67 34.01
N ALA A 517 -13.54 -2.46 34.18
CA ALA A 517 -14.34 -3.17 35.18
C ALA A 517 -14.38 -4.68 34.92
N ARG A 518 -14.50 -5.09 33.65
CA ARG A 518 -14.44 -6.51 33.24
C ARG A 518 -13.09 -7.13 33.58
N ILE A 519 -12.00 -6.44 33.25
CA ILE A 519 -10.65 -6.88 33.59
C ILE A 519 -10.47 -7.01 35.11
N GLN A 520 -10.95 -6.03 35.89
CA GLN A 520 -10.91 -6.09 37.36
C GLN A 520 -11.61 -7.33 37.91
N SER A 521 -12.78 -7.67 37.37
CA SER A 521 -13.54 -8.84 37.80
C SER A 521 -12.82 -10.17 37.49
N ARG A 522 -12.02 -10.20 36.42
CA ARG A 522 -11.28 -11.38 35.96
C ARG A 522 -9.92 -11.52 36.65
N CYS A 523 -9.29 -10.41 37.02
CA CYS A 523 -7.86 -10.39 37.35
C CYS A 523 -7.50 -9.71 38.67
N GLY A 524 -8.47 -9.12 39.38
CA GLY A 524 -8.21 -8.36 40.60
C GLY A 524 -7.65 -6.96 40.30
N GLY A 525 -6.91 -6.38 41.24
CA GLY A 525 -6.51 -4.97 41.17
C GLY A 525 -7.65 -4.00 41.50
N ARG A 526 -7.32 -2.70 41.49
CA ARG A 526 -8.30 -1.63 41.73
C ARG A 526 -8.50 -0.79 40.47
N VAL A 527 -9.75 -0.57 40.07
CA VAL A 527 -10.08 0.36 38.99
C VAL A 527 -10.63 1.66 39.55
N VAL A 528 -10.11 2.78 39.07
CA VAL A 528 -10.64 4.13 39.32
C VAL A 528 -11.14 4.69 38.00
N SER A 529 -12.42 5.01 37.90
CA SER A 529 -13.02 5.53 36.67
C SER A 529 -13.44 7.00 36.81
N HIS A 530 -13.39 7.71 35.70
CA HIS A 530 -13.88 9.07 35.55
C HIS A 530 -14.88 9.14 34.39
N ALA A 531 -16.14 8.88 34.69
CA ALA A 531 -17.22 8.79 33.70
C ALA A 531 -17.34 9.99 32.75
N ARG A 532 -17.07 11.22 33.24
CA ARG A 532 -17.14 12.44 32.43
C ARG A 532 -16.17 12.47 31.25
N PHE A 533 -15.04 11.76 31.34
CA PHE A 533 -13.99 11.77 30.33
C PHE A 533 -13.83 10.43 29.61
N GLY A 534 -14.64 9.43 29.97
CA GLY A 534 -14.54 8.07 29.43
C GLY A 534 -13.20 7.41 29.74
N THR A 535 -12.61 7.69 30.91
CA THR A 535 -11.29 7.17 31.29
C THR A 535 -11.38 6.28 32.52
N ALA A 536 -10.57 5.23 32.56
CA ALA A 536 -10.38 4.35 33.70
C ALA A 536 -8.90 4.08 33.94
N LYS A 537 -8.50 3.98 35.20
CA LYS A 537 -7.13 3.67 35.62
C LYS A 537 -7.15 2.36 36.40
N TRP A 538 -6.47 1.35 35.90
CA TRP A 538 -6.35 0.04 36.55
C TRP A 538 -5.02 -0.04 37.29
N ILE A 539 -5.09 -0.08 38.61
CA ILE A 539 -3.95 -0.05 39.54
C ILE A 539 -3.61 -1.49 39.91
N LEU A 540 -2.34 -1.85 39.71
CA LEU A 540 -1.83 -3.23 39.74
C LEU A 540 -0.96 -3.52 40.98
N ASP A 541 -0.40 -2.48 41.62
CA ASP A 541 0.57 -2.58 42.71
C ASP A 541 -0.01 -2.25 44.10
N GLU A 542 -1.35 -2.21 44.23
CA GLU A 542 -2.02 -1.88 45.48
C GLU A 542 -2.14 -3.11 46.41
N PRO A 543 -1.57 -3.07 47.64
CA PRO A 543 -1.50 -4.24 48.52
C PRO A 543 -2.85 -4.84 48.91
N ASP A 544 -3.87 -3.99 49.07
CA ASP A 544 -5.21 -4.40 49.50
C ASP A 544 -6.03 -5.05 48.37
N PHE A 545 -5.59 -4.91 47.12
CA PHE A 545 -6.27 -5.42 45.93
C PHE A 545 -5.28 -6.16 45.02
N PRO A 546 -4.74 -7.32 45.44
CA PRO A 546 -3.74 -8.03 44.67
C PRO A 546 -4.28 -8.52 43.32
N LEU A 547 -3.38 -8.64 42.34
CA LEU A 547 -3.66 -9.34 41.09
C LEU A 547 -3.87 -10.84 41.36
N THR A 548 -4.98 -11.38 40.89
CA THR A 548 -5.42 -12.77 41.10
C THR A 548 -5.35 -13.64 39.84
N CYS A 549 -5.05 -13.04 38.69
CA CYS A 549 -4.92 -13.74 37.40
C CYS A 549 -3.71 -14.69 37.39
N PRO A 550 -3.91 -16.02 37.28
CA PRO A 550 -2.82 -17.01 37.33
C PRO A 550 -1.75 -16.78 36.26
N ASP A 551 -2.18 -16.39 35.06
CA ASP A 551 -1.31 -16.21 33.87
C ASP A 551 -0.39 -14.98 33.93
N VAL A 552 -0.66 -14.03 34.82
CA VAL A 552 0.15 -12.80 35.01
C VAL A 552 0.81 -12.80 36.41
N ALA A 553 0.24 -13.52 37.37
CA ALA A 553 0.73 -13.66 38.74
C ALA A 553 1.74 -14.80 38.93
N ALA A 554 1.77 -15.81 38.06
CA ALA A 554 2.70 -16.94 38.19
C ALA A 554 4.16 -16.52 37.98
N SER A 555 4.95 -16.59 39.05
CA SER A 555 6.41 -16.52 38.98
C SER A 555 6.98 -17.88 38.58
N VAL A 556 7.39 -18.03 37.32
CA VAL A 556 8.24 -19.17 36.89
C VAL A 556 9.63 -19.07 37.53
N GLU A 557 10.03 -20.04 38.35
CA GLU A 557 11.34 -20.05 39.00
C GLU A 557 12.49 -19.98 37.98
N GLY A 558 13.37 -18.97 38.08
CA GLY A 558 14.66 -18.97 37.39
C GLY A 558 14.85 -18.05 36.17
N ARG A 559 13.88 -17.20 35.80
CA ARG A 559 14.09 -16.11 34.82
C ARG A 559 13.69 -14.75 35.41
N ASP A 560 14.50 -13.72 35.15
CA ASP A 560 14.19 -12.34 35.51
C ASP A 560 12.98 -11.86 34.70
N GLN A 561 11.80 -11.79 35.34
CA GLN A 561 10.50 -11.66 34.66
C GLN A 561 10.02 -10.22 34.45
N GLY A 562 10.87 -9.23 34.76
CA GLY A 562 10.51 -7.82 34.67
C GLY A 562 9.45 -7.40 35.69
N LYS A 563 9.50 -6.13 36.12
CA LYS A 563 8.51 -5.53 37.02
C LYS A 563 7.26 -5.14 36.23
N LEU A 564 6.07 -5.50 36.74
CA LEU A 564 4.80 -5.00 36.18
C LEU A 564 4.69 -3.48 36.38
N PRO A 565 3.98 -2.75 35.51
CA PRO A 565 3.69 -1.33 35.73
C PRO A 565 2.83 -1.16 37.00
N SER A 566 2.89 0.02 37.61
CA SER A 566 2.03 0.33 38.76
C SER A 566 0.57 0.44 38.37
N HIS A 567 0.30 0.86 37.12
CA HIS A 567 -1.05 1.01 36.59
C HIS A 567 -1.08 0.96 35.06
N LEU A 568 -2.27 0.77 34.49
CA LEU A 568 -2.59 1.00 33.08
C LEU A 568 -3.72 2.02 32.97
N ASP A 569 -3.59 2.98 32.06
CA ASP A 569 -4.61 3.99 31.80
C ASP A 569 -5.41 3.61 30.53
N PHE A 570 -6.73 3.58 30.67
CA PHE A 570 -7.69 3.27 29.61
C PHE A 570 -8.49 4.52 29.26
N VAL A 571 -8.60 4.80 27.96
CA VAL A 571 -9.29 5.97 27.43
C VAL A 571 -10.22 5.53 26.31
N THR A 572 -11.51 5.85 26.40
CA THR A 572 -12.41 5.67 25.26
C THR A 572 -11.99 6.60 24.13
N ALA A 573 -11.85 6.04 22.92
CA ALA A 573 -11.58 6.79 21.71
C ALA A 573 -12.62 7.90 21.55
N ARG A 574 -12.14 9.12 21.37
CA ARG A 574 -12.98 10.31 21.47
C ARG A 574 -12.58 11.40 20.50
N THR A 575 -13.56 12.21 20.11
CA THR A 575 -13.34 13.43 19.34
C THR A 575 -13.44 14.63 20.28
N GLU A 576 -12.53 15.60 20.12
CA GLU A 576 -12.50 16.84 20.90
C GLU A 576 -12.98 18.02 20.05
N PHE A 577 -13.93 18.81 20.56
CA PHE A 577 -14.43 20.02 19.91
C PHE A 577 -14.12 21.26 20.76
N TYR A 578 -13.47 22.24 20.15
CA TYR A 578 -13.15 23.52 20.78
C TYR A 578 -14.21 24.56 20.42
N THR A 579 -14.99 25.01 21.40
CA THR A 579 -16.01 26.06 21.16
C THR A 579 -15.38 27.45 21.03
N GLU A 580 -14.26 27.69 21.71
CA GLU A 580 -13.44 28.89 21.63
C GLU A 580 -11.95 28.53 21.77
N PRO A 581 -11.02 29.29 21.17
CA PRO A 581 -9.58 29.11 21.40
C PRO A 581 -9.27 29.15 22.89
N THR A 582 -8.36 28.28 23.38
CA THR A 582 -7.85 28.22 24.77
C THR A 582 -8.77 27.61 25.84
N VAL A 583 -10.03 27.27 25.52
CA VAL A 583 -10.96 26.58 26.44
C VAL A 583 -10.80 25.05 26.32
N LEU A 584 -11.07 24.33 27.41
CA LEU A 584 -11.09 22.86 27.39
C LEU A 584 -12.17 22.35 26.40
N PRO A 585 -11.87 21.32 25.59
CA PRO A 585 -12.80 20.84 24.58
C PRO A 585 -13.99 20.07 25.19
N THR A 586 -15.10 20.01 24.45
CA THR A 586 -16.17 19.03 24.68
C THR A 586 -15.82 17.71 24.02
N VAL A 587 -16.16 16.59 24.66
CA VAL A 587 -15.71 15.25 24.31
C VAL A 587 -16.91 14.37 23.92
N GLU A 588 -16.85 13.68 22.78
CA GLU A 588 -17.82 12.67 22.32
C GLU A 588 -17.09 11.38 21.90
N GLN A 589 -17.74 10.21 21.97
CA GLN A 589 -17.15 8.94 21.51
C GLN A 589 -16.83 8.98 20.00
N GLY A 590 -15.69 8.42 19.59
CA GLY A 590 -15.21 8.45 18.21
C GLY A 590 -14.34 7.24 17.86
N SER A 591 -13.83 7.19 16.63
CA SER A 591 -12.88 6.16 16.19
C SER A 591 -11.44 6.50 16.59
N ILE A 592 -10.55 5.50 16.55
CA ILE A 592 -9.12 5.64 16.79
C ILE A 592 -8.51 6.69 15.85
N LYS A 593 -8.94 6.73 14.59
CA LYS A 593 -8.48 7.73 13.63
C LYS A 593 -8.81 9.16 14.08
N LEU A 594 -10.00 9.38 14.64
CA LEU A 594 -10.42 10.69 15.16
C LEU A 594 -9.74 11.02 16.50
N ASP A 595 -9.50 10.03 17.37
CA ASP A 595 -8.72 10.23 18.61
C ASP A 595 -7.25 10.59 18.31
N LEU A 596 -6.66 10.01 17.28
CA LEU A 596 -5.31 10.35 16.85
C LEU A 596 -5.27 11.76 16.24
N HIS A 597 -6.33 12.21 15.55
CA HIS A 597 -6.38 13.54 14.92
C HIS A 597 -6.23 14.71 15.92
N ARG A 598 -6.76 14.55 17.14
CA ARG A 598 -6.72 15.62 18.16
C ARG A 598 -5.37 15.77 18.87
N ARG A 599 -4.40 14.90 18.57
CA ARG A 599 -3.05 14.93 19.19
C ARG A 599 -2.24 16.12 18.69
N ASP A 600 -1.08 16.32 19.29
CA ASP A 600 -0.26 17.52 19.05
C ASP A 600 0.56 17.43 17.76
N PHE A 601 1.28 16.32 17.56
CA PHE A 601 2.19 16.11 16.43
C PHE A 601 2.03 14.73 15.78
N THR A 602 2.36 14.64 14.49
CA THR A 602 2.31 13.40 13.68
C THR A 602 3.08 12.24 14.33
N VAL A 603 4.26 12.50 14.88
CA VAL A 603 5.08 11.50 15.60
C VAL A 603 4.39 10.91 16.83
N ASN A 604 3.35 11.57 17.35
CA ASN A 604 2.54 11.11 18.49
C ASN A 604 1.18 10.53 18.05
N THR A 605 0.92 10.40 16.75
CA THR A 605 -0.35 9.91 16.20
C THR A 605 -0.25 8.47 15.73
N LEU A 606 0.73 7.73 16.23
CA LEU A 606 0.93 6.31 15.98
C LEU A 606 0.18 5.49 17.03
N ALA A 607 -0.41 4.38 16.57
CA ALA A 607 -1.13 3.43 17.41
C ALA A 607 -0.73 2.00 17.05
N VAL A 608 -0.70 1.09 18.02
CA VAL A 608 -0.46 -0.34 17.78
C VAL A 608 -1.64 -1.13 18.32
N ALA A 609 -2.23 -1.99 17.50
CA ALA A 609 -3.36 -2.80 17.92
C ALA A 609 -2.92 -3.94 18.84
N LEU A 610 -3.77 -4.23 19.84
CA LEU A 610 -3.52 -5.23 20.87
C LEU A 610 -4.55 -6.37 20.84
N THR A 611 -5.52 -6.37 19.91
CA THR A 611 -6.46 -7.49 19.77
C THR A 611 -5.75 -8.71 19.17
N PRO A 612 -6.10 -9.95 19.54
CA PRO A 612 -5.36 -11.15 19.11
C PRO A 612 -5.25 -11.34 17.60
N ASP A 613 -6.26 -10.91 16.84
CA ASP A 613 -6.31 -10.98 15.37
C ASP A 613 -5.43 -9.94 14.67
N ARG A 614 -5.03 -8.88 15.39
CA ARG A 614 -4.29 -7.71 14.86
C ARG A 614 -3.10 -7.33 15.74
N TRP A 615 -2.61 -8.27 16.54
CA TRP A 615 -1.58 -8.01 17.52
C TRP A 615 -0.31 -7.49 16.85
N GLY A 616 0.12 -6.28 17.21
CA GLY A 616 1.34 -5.67 16.66
C GLY A 616 1.13 -4.86 15.38
N ASP A 617 -0.09 -4.75 14.86
CA ASP A 617 -0.42 -3.88 13.72
C ASP A 617 -0.15 -2.40 14.06
N LEU A 618 0.82 -1.75 13.41
CA LEU A 618 1.04 -0.30 13.52
C LEU A 618 0.10 0.50 12.60
N LEU A 619 -0.80 1.28 13.20
CA LEU A 619 -1.68 2.22 12.52
C LEU A 619 -1.02 3.62 12.43
N ASP A 620 -0.83 4.10 11.20
CA ASP A 620 -0.39 5.47 10.90
C ASP A 620 -1.31 6.12 9.85
N PHE A 621 -2.18 7.03 10.30
CA PHE A 621 -3.11 7.75 9.41
C PHE A 621 -2.58 9.11 8.93
N TYR A 622 -1.52 9.63 9.55
CA TYR A 622 -1.10 11.03 9.40
C TYR A 622 0.38 11.19 9.01
N GLY A 623 1.06 10.09 8.69
CA GLY A 623 2.46 10.10 8.26
C GLY A 623 3.46 10.20 9.42
N GLY A 624 3.05 9.82 10.63
CA GLY A 624 3.89 9.86 11.82
C GLY A 624 5.15 9.01 11.71
N LEU A 625 5.09 7.86 11.03
CA LEU A 625 6.23 6.96 10.86
C LEU A 625 7.29 7.58 9.94
N SER A 626 6.85 8.26 8.87
CA SER A 626 7.76 8.98 7.98
C SER A 626 8.43 10.13 8.71
N ASP A 627 7.65 10.98 9.39
CA ASP A 627 8.18 12.11 10.15
C ASP A 627 9.14 11.65 11.25
N LEU A 628 8.86 10.53 11.92
CA LEU A 628 9.73 9.92 12.92
C LEU A 628 11.09 9.51 12.33
N ARG A 629 11.09 8.85 11.16
CA ARG A 629 12.32 8.41 10.47
C ARG A 629 13.16 9.59 9.98
N THR A 630 12.52 10.66 9.55
CA THR A 630 13.21 11.88 9.07
C THR A 630 13.54 12.88 10.17
N GLY A 631 13.09 12.62 11.40
CA GLY A 631 13.29 13.51 12.54
C GLY A 631 12.56 14.84 12.41
N ILE A 632 11.27 14.82 12.09
CA ILE A 632 10.46 16.02 11.86
C ILE A 632 9.37 16.15 12.93
N VAL A 633 9.21 17.36 13.49
CA VAL A 633 8.06 17.74 14.34
C VAL A 633 7.04 18.50 13.48
N ARG A 634 5.90 17.87 13.21
CA ARG A 634 4.83 18.41 12.35
C ARG A 634 3.47 18.38 13.06
N VAL A 635 2.70 19.45 12.94
CA VAL A 635 1.30 19.50 13.42
C VAL A 635 0.31 18.90 12.42
N LEU A 636 -0.82 18.38 12.89
CA LEU A 636 -1.83 17.73 12.04
C LEU A 636 -2.67 18.69 11.20
N HIS A 637 -2.90 19.91 11.70
CA HIS A 637 -3.68 20.94 11.00
C HIS A 637 -3.20 22.34 11.40
N SER A 638 -3.50 23.34 10.56
CA SER A 638 -3.05 24.73 10.73
C SER A 638 -3.54 25.41 12.00
N LEU A 639 -4.66 24.94 12.57
CA LEU A 639 -5.25 25.47 13.80
C LEU A 639 -4.71 24.82 15.09
N SER A 640 -3.79 23.85 15.01
CA SER A 640 -3.32 23.06 16.17
C SER A 640 -2.82 23.93 17.33
N PHE A 641 -2.04 24.97 17.03
CA PHE A 641 -1.54 25.92 18.05
C PHE A 641 -2.58 26.96 18.50
N VAL A 642 -3.64 27.17 17.73
CA VAL A 642 -4.76 28.04 18.10
C VAL A 642 -5.67 27.33 19.11
N ASP A 643 -5.92 26.05 18.87
CA ASP A 643 -6.72 25.18 19.74
C ASP A 643 -6.02 24.99 21.10
N ASP A 644 -4.72 24.70 21.07
CA ASP A 644 -3.90 24.62 22.28
C ASP A 644 -2.52 25.29 22.11
N PRO A 645 -2.37 26.56 22.57
CA PRO A 645 -1.10 27.28 22.47
C PRO A 645 0.03 26.66 23.29
N THR A 646 -0.25 25.78 24.27
CA THR A 646 0.82 25.08 25.02
C THR A 646 1.63 24.14 24.14
N ARG A 647 1.09 23.72 22.98
CA ARG A 647 1.81 22.93 21.96
C ARG A 647 3.03 23.66 21.40
N ILE A 648 3.08 24.98 21.47
CA ILE A 648 4.26 25.77 21.07
C ILE A 648 5.48 25.39 21.92
N LEU A 649 5.30 25.33 23.24
CA LEU A 649 6.37 24.94 24.17
C LEU A 649 6.75 23.46 23.99
N ARG A 650 5.75 22.59 23.73
CA ARG A 650 5.96 21.17 23.46
C ARG A 650 6.73 20.93 22.16
N ALA A 651 6.46 21.69 21.10
CA ALA A 651 7.14 21.56 19.82
C ALA A 651 8.65 21.78 19.96
N VAL A 652 9.02 22.87 20.65
CA VAL A 652 10.44 23.20 20.91
C VAL A 652 11.08 22.18 21.86
N ARG A 653 10.34 21.71 22.88
CA ARG A 653 10.82 20.63 23.75
C ARG A 653 11.11 19.34 22.97
N TYR A 654 10.24 18.94 22.05
CA TYR A 654 10.44 17.74 21.22
C TYR A 654 11.53 17.92 20.16
N GLU A 655 11.66 19.11 19.58
CA GLU A 655 12.79 19.46 18.69
C GLU A 655 14.12 19.16 19.40
N GLN A 656 14.29 19.63 20.64
CA GLN A 656 15.54 19.42 21.38
C GLN A 656 15.68 18.01 21.95
N ARG A 657 14.64 17.47 22.60
CA ARG A 657 14.67 16.14 23.22
C ARG A 657 15.04 15.04 22.25
N PHE A 658 14.45 15.04 21.04
CA PHE A 658 14.69 14.00 20.04
C PHE A 658 15.72 14.40 18.98
N ARG A 659 16.27 15.63 19.07
CA ARG A 659 17.14 16.24 18.04
C ARG A 659 16.47 16.27 16.66
N PHE A 660 15.18 16.58 16.66
CA PHE A 660 14.36 16.71 15.46
C PHE A 660 14.39 18.14 14.95
N GLN A 661 13.79 18.38 13.78
CA GLN A 661 13.58 19.70 13.22
C GLN A 661 12.08 20.00 13.13
N ILE A 662 11.68 21.21 13.51
CA ILE A 662 10.30 21.66 13.28
C ILE A 662 10.12 21.91 11.78
N ASP A 663 9.08 21.31 11.19
CA ASP A 663 8.74 21.52 9.78
C ASP A 663 8.52 23.02 9.49
N ALA A 664 8.96 23.50 8.32
CA ALA A 664 8.96 24.93 8.01
C ALA A 664 7.57 25.59 8.15
N ARG A 665 6.52 24.91 7.67
CA ARG A 665 5.14 25.40 7.77
C ARG A 665 4.60 25.29 9.20
N THR A 666 5.02 24.27 9.93
CA THR A 666 4.72 24.14 11.38
C THR A 666 5.35 25.30 12.16
N GLN A 667 6.58 25.71 11.81
CA GLN A 667 7.25 26.85 12.42
C GLN A 667 6.52 28.17 12.11
N GLU A 668 6.05 28.37 10.86
CA GLU A 668 5.21 29.53 10.51
C GLU A 668 3.94 29.58 11.37
N HIS A 669 3.18 28.48 11.45
CA HIS A 669 1.96 28.40 12.26
C HIS A 669 2.23 28.63 13.76
N LEU A 670 3.38 28.17 14.26
CA LEU A 670 3.81 28.39 15.63
C LEU A 670 4.06 29.89 15.91
N LEU A 671 4.75 30.59 14.99
CA LEU A 671 5.02 32.02 15.13
C LEU A 671 3.74 32.86 15.05
N ASP A 672 2.83 32.50 14.15
CA ASP A 672 1.52 33.16 14.02
C ASP A 672 0.66 33.01 15.29
N ALA A 673 0.71 31.84 15.93
CA ALA A 673 -0.05 31.54 17.14
C ALA A 673 0.63 31.98 18.44
N ALA A 674 1.92 32.32 18.42
CA ALA A 674 2.68 32.72 19.61
C ALA A 674 2.03 33.83 20.46
N PRO A 675 1.33 34.85 19.91
CA PRO A 675 0.61 35.84 20.72
C PRO A 675 -0.50 35.26 21.60
N LEU A 676 -1.06 34.10 21.25
CA LEU A 676 -2.12 33.43 22.02
C LEU A 676 -1.62 32.83 23.33
N LEU A 677 -0.30 32.67 23.52
CA LEU A 677 0.28 32.22 24.79
C LEU A 677 -0.13 33.10 25.97
N GLY A 678 -0.32 34.41 25.75
CA GLY A 678 -0.80 35.32 26.78
C GLY A 678 -2.23 35.05 27.27
N ARG A 679 -2.99 34.21 26.55
CA ARG A 679 -4.36 33.78 26.94
C ARG A 679 -4.37 32.44 27.68
N VAL A 680 -3.26 31.72 27.71
CA VAL A 680 -3.13 30.45 28.45
C VAL A 680 -2.98 30.73 29.94
N THR A 681 -3.57 29.88 30.78
CA THR A 681 -3.42 30.01 32.23
C THR A 681 -1.98 29.80 32.69
N ALA A 682 -1.52 30.59 33.67
CA ALA A 682 -0.16 30.52 34.18
C ALA A 682 0.22 29.12 34.70
N ALA A 683 -0.74 28.36 35.24
CA ALA A 683 -0.53 26.98 35.70
C ALA A 683 -0.12 26.04 34.56
N ARG A 684 -0.75 26.16 33.38
CA ARG A 684 -0.44 25.31 32.21
C ARG A 684 0.92 25.68 31.61
N ILE A 685 1.23 26.97 31.53
CA ILE A 685 2.56 27.43 31.11
C ILE A 685 3.65 26.91 32.05
N ARG A 686 3.43 27.04 33.37
CA ARG A 686 4.36 26.52 34.37
C ARG A 686 4.58 25.01 34.21
N GLN A 687 3.52 24.23 34.00
CA GLN A 687 3.64 22.77 33.84
C GLN A 687 4.51 22.38 32.65
N GLU A 688 4.40 23.09 31.51
CA GLU A 688 5.26 22.84 30.36
C GLU A 688 6.70 23.31 30.60
N LEU A 689 6.91 24.41 31.33
CA LEU A 689 8.26 24.84 31.75
C LEU A 689 8.91 23.84 32.72
N ASP A 690 8.16 23.34 33.70
CA ASP A 690 8.65 22.31 34.64
C ASP A 690 9.09 21.05 33.88
N ARG A 691 8.38 20.66 32.81
CA ARG A 691 8.78 19.56 31.91
C ARG A 691 10.04 19.88 31.12
N ILE A 692 10.17 21.11 30.60
CA ILE A 692 11.38 21.55 29.89
C ILE A 692 12.61 21.45 30.80
N PHE A 693 12.49 21.88 32.07
CA PHE A 693 13.59 21.84 33.03
C PHE A 693 13.96 20.42 33.52
N GLN A 694 13.15 19.41 33.19
CA GLN A 694 13.43 17.99 33.49
C GLN A 694 14.06 17.24 32.30
N GLU A 695 14.19 17.87 31.13
CA GLU A 695 14.90 17.27 30.00
C GLU A 695 16.42 17.23 30.28
N GLU A 696 17.16 16.42 29.50
CA GLU A 696 18.61 16.24 29.69
C GLU A 696 19.41 17.54 29.49
N ARG A 697 18.96 18.39 28.54
CA ARG A 697 19.57 19.66 28.18
C ARG A 697 18.54 20.78 28.14
N PRO A 698 18.07 21.25 29.30
CA PRO A 698 17.06 22.30 29.37
C PRO A 698 17.54 23.62 28.77
N GLU A 699 18.85 23.89 28.81
CA GLU A 699 19.48 25.09 28.28
C GLU A 699 19.26 25.27 26.76
N ASP A 700 19.37 24.18 25.99
CA ASP A 700 19.16 24.17 24.54
C ASP A 700 17.70 24.55 24.21
N THR A 701 16.76 24.00 24.98
CA THR A 701 15.32 24.28 24.82
C THR A 701 14.98 25.72 25.16
N VAL A 702 15.54 26.25 26.26
CA VAL A 702 15.31 27.63 26.69
C VAL A 702 15.93 28.63 25.71
N GLN A 703 17.13 28.35 25.20
CA GLN A 703 17.76 29.19 24.17
C GLN A 703 16.91 29.21 22.90
N ARG A 704 16.46 28.05 22.42
CA ARG A 704 15.62 27.93 21.23
C ARG A 704 14.29 28.69 21.38
N LEU A 705 13.67 28.65 22.56
CA LEU A 705 12.48 29.45 22.86
C LEU A 705 12.75 30.96 22.78
N ASP A 706 13.94 31.43 23.14
CA ASP A 706 14.30 32.85 23.04
C ASP A 706 14.60 33.26 21.59
N GLU A 707 15.28 32.41 20.82
CA GLU A 707 15.54 32.62 19.38
C GLU A 707 14.25 32.78 18.57
N LEU A 708 13.22 31.98 18.91
CA LEU A 708 11.88 32.09 18.34
C LEU A 708 11.04 33.24 18.93
N GLY A 709 11.58 33.98 19.90
CA GLY A 709 10.93 35.09 20.58
C GLY A 709 9.80 34.69 21.53
N ILE A 710 9.65 33.41 21.85
CA ILE A 710 8.55 32.85 22.65
C ILE A 710 8.67 33.26 24.13
N LEU A 711 9.87 33.25 24.72
CA LEU A 711 10.06 33.63 26.12
C LEU A 711 9.52 35.03 26.43
N SER A 712 9.75 35.96 25.51
CA SER A 712 9.26 37.34 25.60
C SER A 712 7.74 37.46 25.61
N ARG A 713 7.02 36.46 25.05
CA ARG A 713 5.55 36.38 25.02
C ARG A 713 4.98 35.82 26.32
N ILE A 714 5.74 34.99 27.04
CA ILE A 714 5.37 34.52 28.38
C ILE A 714 5.55 35.64 29.39
N HIS A 715 6.72 36.29 29.40
CA HIS A 715 6.96 37.45 30.23
C HIS A 715 8.04 38.35 29.58
N PRO A 716 7.83 39.68 29.48
CA PRO A 716 8.74 40.58 28.76
C PRO A 716 10.19 40.55 29.26
N ALA A 717 10.41 40.26 30.54
CA ALA A 717 11.74 40.19 31.15
C ALA A 717 12.44 38.82 31.00
N LEU A 718 11.77 37.78 30.51
CA LEU A 718 12.41 36.48 30.27
C LEU A 718 13.22 36.54 28.98
N ARG A 719 14.54 36.34 29.09
CA ARG A 719 15.50 36.25 27.97
C ARG A 719 16.56 35.21 28.29
N ALA A 720 16.94 34.44 27.28
CA ALA A 720 18.11 33.57 27.32
C ALA A 720 19.23 34.33 26.61
N GLY A 721 20.04 35.09 27.35
CA GLY A 721 21.18 35.80 26.74
C GLY A 721 22.13 34.83 26.03
N GLY A 722 22.92 35.31 25.06
CA GLY A 722 23.80 34.46 24.23
C GLY A 722 24.86 33.64 24.98
N SER A 723 25.06 33.88 26.28
CA SER A 723 25.93 33.09 27.17
C SER A 723 25.13 32.23 28.16
N PHE A 724 23.83 31.98 27.93
CA PHE A 724 22.98 31.23 28.86
C PHE A 724 23.38 29.76 28.92
N ALA A 725 23.53 29.10 27.77
CA ALA A 725 24.03 27.72 27.70
C ALA A 725 25.43 27.60 28.32
N ASP A 726 26.35 28.52 28.00
CA ASP A 726 27.72 28.53 28.54
C ASP A 726 27.77 28.67 30.07
N ARG A 727 26.82 29.41 30.68
CA ARG A 727 26.72 29.58 32.14
C ARG A 727 26.03 28.42 32.86
N CYS A 728 25.26 27.61 32.13
CA CYS A 728 24.64 26.40 32.67
C CYS A 728 25.57 25.18 32.55
N ALA A 729 26.46 25.18 31.55
CA ALA A 729 27.49 24.17 31.36
C ALA A 729 28.71 24.35 32.29
N SER A 730 28.88 25.53 32.89
CA SER A 730 29.90 25.86 33.91
C SER A 730 29.41 25.56 35.32
#